data_AF-A0A137Q4F3-F1
#
_entry.id   AF-A0A137Q4F3-F1
#
_cell.length_a   1.000
_cell.length_b   1.000
_cell.length_c   1.000
_cell.angle_alpha   90.00
_cell.angle_beta   90.00
_cell.angle_gamma   90.00
#
_symmetry.space_group_name_H-M   'P 1'
#
loop_
_entity.id
_entity.type
_entity.pdbx_description
1 polymer ?
#
loop_
_entity_poly.entity_id
_entity_poly.type
_entity_poly.pdbx_seq_one_letter_code
_entity_poly.pdbx_strand_id
1 'polypeptide(L)'
;MPQLYTDNLTLSFSLREFVTYGSYLKANDLSDEFVQFALVGEGAERDPPYRKFQAYVDPLRDRPVNPPLSIQRDYDSLIGIADNIYIERQLNVYTVPHPTFALSSSIHLHHAILHEGRYKQVPYHHIPNFEFASWDDRHHINIGFPGLWTPDHAKFKKPHQLTEKQRAFWYENGFRPAIAALLGEQTASEWPATYKAEKERARNHGGGYSWSKKIIPSVYVEDLMEKVRESLDDFALTDPEDNDWARNFFVLHTIRGVKHSTLHHVDPASAQHYLSEFINSAHLSDEIYEHGCWYVDVGIEISSPAGDCVQWITASHRKVVQQALRISMQHATRITKSSSSLYARDLSSHLTSLSGFRLHPGSCAQGEYEAVYVQAYTTDKSVVYNIDKGHHSKYIDVKDVIDMKGADHLESILRIYEAAATANPSKARLEVRVPFSKAAHVLTQFESTIMRECLCTFPRNDWWNFRIIRLMAVDEVLARQRDTPGIGRFQLEALTLTAACVWLINGLHSRPDDGSAARQLIHASLPLTDAEDADADLLLYPTSTRRRQLTHEDEDGSDSDNSDNHLNDNGRLPVVPIAANGVVFFRRVIVANSPQLRMGGVTLSEPGFSYWFGMDRERLEAKYRRTGIVDKNVIATIRSTTNKRRTHPYHNNANIPEPPLFDFTSQGLSLPDPILDDASDHEDQPVPAGDASPSLTIDEELSKLWKQFVKDIVWKSPNPQGITNASYLKISEHERQVFDREEIFKNLQLPELWTSVYYKNGTMNDWRRCFDNMFPPLGMTISSNTQNYPSQEYYTQWNHLLERIQGNPELIESIRKGLYERIVQWEWIPFAGKDRMWATSVKKNGKKAFIRWPPCLNKSPAPLILLKPNSTPTLNVSVQPQRARHPLAEESEEESD
;
A
#
# COMPACT_ATOMS: atom_id res chain seq x y z
N MET A 1 -23.67 -18.20 -8.35
CA MET A 1 -24.13 -17.13 -7.42
C MET A 1 -24.75 -17.71 -6.14
N PRO A 2 -25.75 -18.63 -6.16
CA PRO A 2 -26.48 -19.02 -4.94
C PRO A 2 -25.62 -19.64 -3.82
N GLN A 3 -24.46 -20.22 -4.16
CA GLN A 3 -23.58 -20.85 -3.18
C GLN A 3 -22.56 -19.89 -2.53
N LEU A 4 -22.40 -18.67 -3.03
CA LEU A 4 -21.44 -17.68 -2.52
C LEU A 4 -21.93 -16.98 -1.25
N TYR A 5 -23.25 -16.97 -1.07
CA TYR A 5 -23.95 -16.29 0.00
C TYR A 5 -24.80 -17.31 0.78
N THR A 6 -25.23 -16.89 1.95
CA THR A 6 -26.07 -17.69 2.84
C THR A 6 -27.54 -17.48 2.51
N ASP A 7 -28.28 -18.57 2.35
CA ASP A 7 -29.74 -18.55 2.22
C ASP A 7 -30.42 -18.91 3.56
N ASN A 8 -29.65 -18.90 4.66
CA ASN A 8 -30.18 -19.21 5.98
C ASN A 8 -31.19 -18.14 6.44
N LEU A 9 -32.14 -18.55 7.27
CA LEU A 9 -33.07 -17.62 7.90
C LEU A 9 -32.33 -16.58 8.72
N THR A 10 -32.73 -15.32 8.59
CA THR A 10 -32.13 -14.22 9.34
C THR A 10 -32.61 -14.24 10.79
N LEU A 11 -31.67 -14.23 11.74
CA LEU A 11 -31.94 -14.08 13.16
C LEU A 11 -31.38 -12.73 13.62
N SER A 12 -32.21 -11.90 14.25
CA SER A 12 -31.82 -10.58 14.73
C SER A 12 -31.12 -10.66 16.09
N PHE A 13 -29.97 -10.01 16.20
CA PHE A 13 -29.18 -9.87 17.42
C PHE A 13 -29.06 -8.41 17.81
N SER A 14 -29.27 -8.10 19.09
CA SER A 14 -28.73 -6.87 19.65
C SER A 14 -27.20 -6.94 19.76
N LEU A 15 -26.54 -5.80 20.01
CA LEU A 15 -25.08 -5.78 20.21
C LEU A 15 -24.65 -6.70 21.38
N ARG A 16 -25.41 -6.71 22.47
CA ARG A 16 -25.17 -7.56 23.64
C ARG A 16 -25.40 -9.04 23.32
N GLU A 17 -26.48 -9.37 22.62
CA GLU A 17 -26.77 -10.75 22.22
C GLU A 17 -25.66 -11.28 21.30
N PHE A 18 -25.19 -10.47 20.35
CA PHE A 18 -24.09 -10.83 19.46
C PHE A 18 -22.80 -11.12 20.24
N VAL A 19 -22.42 -10.24 21.16
CA VAL A 19 -21.26 -10.44 22.04
C VAL A 19 -21.42 -11.70 22.88
N THR A 20 -22.58 -11.89 23.50
CA THR A 20 -22.85 -13.05 24.36
C THR A 20 -22.76 -14.36 23.57
N TYR A 21 -23.24 -14.37 22.33
CA TYR A 21 -23.15 -15.55 21.46
C TYR A 21 -21.72 -15.81 20.99
N GLY A 22 -20.99 -14.79 20.54
CA GLY A 22 -19.58 -14.92 20.17
C GLY A 22 -18.70 -15.37 21.33
N SER A 23 -18.88 -14.79 22.52
CA SER A 23 -18.15 -15.20 23.73
C SER A 23 -18.44 -16.64 24.13
N TYR A 24 -19.69 -17.09 23.98
CA TYR A 24 -20.05 -18.49 24.21
C TYR A 24 -19.29 -19.43 23.26
N LEU A 25 -19.27 -19.15 21.96
CA LEU A 25 -18.56 -19.99 20.99
C LEU A 25 -17.06 -20.06 21.32
N LYS A 26 -16.44 -18.91 21.62
CA LYS A 26 -15.02 -18.87 21.99
C LYS A 26 -14.73 -19.61 23.30
N ALA A 27 -15.59 -19.49 24.31
CA ALA A 27 -15.41 -20.14 25.61
C ALA A 27 -15.57 -21.68 25.56
N ASN A 28 -16.29 -22.19 24.57
CA ASN A 28 -16.47 -23.64 24.35
C ASN A 28 -15.53 -24.21 23.28
N ASP A 29 -14.52 -23.45 22.87
CA ASP A 29 -13.51 -23.85 21.87
C ASP A 29 -14.09 -24.24 20.50
N LEU A 30 -15.25 -23.66 20.15
CA LEU A 30 -15.92 -23.83 18.86
C LEU A 30 -15.33 -22.84 17.85
N SER A 31 -14.06 -23.03 17.52
CA SER A 31 -13.25 -22.05 16.77
C SER A 31 -13.78 -21.78 15.36
N ASP A 32 -14.24 -22.83 14.66
CA ASP A 32 -14.76 -22.70 13.29
C ASP A 32 -16.09 -21.93 13.28
N GLU A 33 -17.02 -22.31 14.16
CA GLU A 33 -18.30 -21.64 14.35
C GLU A 33 -18.11 -20.19 14.81
N PHE A 34 -17.11 -19.94 15.65
CA PHE A 34 -16.78 -18.60 16.12
C PHE A 34 -16.35 -17.69 14.97
N VAL A 35 -15.45 -18.15 14.10
CA VAL A 35 -15.02 -17.40 12.91
C VAL A 35 -16.19 -17.17 11.95
N GLN A 36 -16.98 -18.21 11.67
CA GLN A 36 -18.17 -18.10 10.81
C GLN A 36 -19.16 -17.07 11.36
N PHE A 37 -19.49 -17.13 12.64
CA PHE A 37 -20.43 -16.20 13.25
C PHE A 37 -19.89 -14.76 13.28
N ALA A 38 -18.64 -14.56 13.68
CA ALA A 38 -18.09 -13.22 13.89
C ALA A 38 -17.75 -12.48 12.58
N LEU A 39 -17.37 -13.21 11.52
CA LEU A 39 -16.90 -12.62 10.25
C LEU A 39 -17.89 -12.78 9.09
N VAL A 40 -18.73 -13.81 9.09
CA VAL A 40 -19.71 -14.11 8.02
C VAL A 40 -21.15 -13.94 8.52
N GLY A 41 -21.36 -14.05 9.83
CA GLY A 41 -22.68 -14.00 10.47
C GLY A 41 -23.42 -15.33 10.42
N GLU A 42 -22.79 -16.41 9.96
CA GLU A 42 -23.40 -17.75 9.97
C GLU A 42 -23.30 -18.39 11.36
N GLY A 43 -24.41 -18.92 11.87
CA GLY A 43 -24.43 -19.63 13.16
C GLY A 43 -25.49 -20.73 13.19
N ALA A 44 -25.61 -21.41 14.33
CA ALA A 44 -26.63 -22.43 14.57
C ALA A 44 -27.31 -22.21 15.92
N GLU A 45 -28.62 -22.45 16.01
CA GLU A 45 -29.36 -22.38 17.27
C GLU A 45 -28.71 -23.29 18.33
N ARG A 46 -28.68 -22.83 19.58
CA ARG A 46 -28.04 -23.56 20.69
C ARG A 46 -28.79 -24.82 21.10
N ASP A 47 -30.10 -24.79 20.94
CA ASP A 47 -31.00 -25.87 21.32
C ASP A 47 -31.49 -26.61 20.07
N PRO A 48 -31.80 -27.92 20.18
CA PRO A 48 -32.40 -28.66 19.08
C PRO A 48 -33.64 -27.92 18.53
N PRO A 49 -33.76 -27.76 17.20
CA PRO A 49 -33.15 -28.62 16.18
C PRO A 49 -31.86 -28.07 15.52
N TYR A 50 -31.08 -27.19 16.17
CA TYR A 50 -29.79 -26.69 15.67
C TYR A 50 -29.89 -26.04 14.28
N ARG A 51 -30.92 -25.23 14.05
CA ARG A 51 -31.14 -24.59 12.75
C ARG A 51 -30.04 -23.59 12.46
N LYS A 52 -29.51 -23.63 11.24
CA LYS A 52 -28.57 -22.62 10.75
C LYS A 52 -29.28 -21.29 10.55
N PHE A 53 -28.62 -20.20 10.89
CA PHE A 53 -29.13 -18.84 10.74
C PHE A 53 -28.07 -17.92 10.13
N GLN A 54 -28.54 -16.78 9.61
CA GLN A 54 -27.72 -15.62 9.31
C GLN A 54 -27.98 -14.54 10.36
N ALA A 55 -26.95 -14.05 11.04
CA ALA A 55 -27.07 -12.98 12.02
C ALA A 55 -27.37 -11.65 11.31
N TYR A 56 -28.36 -10.92 11.82
CA TYR A 56 -28.59 -9.50 11.53
C TYR A 56 -28.35 -8.72 12.82
N VAL A 57 -27.34 -7.85 12.82
CA VAL A 57 -26.96 -7.09 14.02
C VAL A 57 -27.71 -5.77 14.06
N ASP A 58 -28.72 -5.67 14.92
CA ASP A 58 -29.48 -4.45 15.18
C ASP A 58 -29.05 -3.80 16.50
N PRO A 59 -28.10 -2.84 16.48
CA PRO A 59 -27.68 -2.17 17.70
C PRO A 59 -28.76 -1.24 18.27
N LEU A 60 -29.86 -0.96 17.55
CA LEU A 60 -30.93 -0.08 18.03
C LEU A 60 -31.97 -0.82 18.90
N ARG A 61 -31.99 -2.16 18.88
CA ARG A 61 -32.97 -2.99 19.60
C ARG A 61 -32.93 -2.80 21.12
N ASP A 62 -31.73 -2.66 21.70
CA ASP A 62 -31.52 -2.51 23.15
C ASP A 62 -31.33 -1.05 23.58
N ARG A 63 -31.71 -0.10 22.71
CA ARG A 63 -31.53 1.32 22.98
C ARG A 63 -32.36 1.75 24.21
N PRO A 64 -31.75 2.37 25.22
CA PRO A 64 -32.50 2.87 26.37
C PRO A 64 -33.43 4.01 25.95
N VAL A 65 -34.62 4.05 26.56
CA VAL A 65 -35.59 5.14 26.37
C VAL A 65 -35.10 6.35 27.17
N ASN A 66 -34.84 7.47 26.49
CA ASN A 66 -34.38 8.74 27.08
C ASN A 66 -33.10 8.63 27.93
N PRO A 67 -31.94 8.27 27.35
CA PRO A 67 -30.69 8.23 28.11
C PRO A 67 -30.33 9.63 28.64
N PRO A 68 -29.79 9.73 29.87
CA PRO A 68 -29.23 10.98 30.36
C PRO A 68 -28.01 11.34 29.51
N LEU A 69 -27.94 12.59 29.04
CA LEU A 69 -26.85 13.10 28.22
C LEU A 69 -26.34 14.42 28.82
N SER A 70 -25.02 14.60 28.77
CA SER A 70 -24.33 15.85 29.07
C SER A 70 -23.70 16.38 27.79
N ILE A 71 -23.82 17.69 27.55
CA ILE A 71 -23.30 18.36 26.35
C ILE A 71 -22.36 19.48 26.80
N GLN A 72 -21.18 19.51 26.20
CA GLN A 72 -20.19 20.58 26.34
C GLN A 72 -19.85 21.16 24.97
N ARG A 73 -19.38 22.40 24.93
CA ARG A 73 -19.01 23.12 23.71
C ARG A 73 -17.55 23.58 23.78
N ASP A 74 -16.86 23.64 22.65
CA ASP A 74 -15.49 24.15 22.54
C ASP A 74 -15.20 24.77 21.17
N TYR A 75 -14.11 25.55 21.09
CA TYR A 75 -13.48 25.98 19.86
C TYR A 75 -12.25 25.12 19.61
N ASP A 76 -12.26 24.34 18.52
CA ASP A 76 -11.27 23.29 18.26
C ASP A 76 -10.10 23.76 17.41
N SER A 77 -10.39 24.60 16.42
CA SER A 77 -9.40 25.10 15.47
C SER A 77 -9.84 26.44 14.85
N LEU A 78 -8.86 27.22 14.38
CA LEU A 78 -9.08 28.47 13.67
C LEU A 78 -8.20 28.53 12.43
N ILE A 79 -8.80 29.00 11.34
CA ILE A 79 -8.16 29.13 10.02
C ILE A 79 -8.42 30.54 9.51
N GLY A 80 -7.36 31.29 9.24
CA GLY A 80 -7.43 32.63 8.66
C GLY A 80 -6.75 32.68 7.30
N ILE A 81 -7.42 33.26 6.30
CA ILE A 81 -6.81 33.53 4.99
C ILE A 81 -6.81 35.04 4.78
N ALA A 82 -5.63 35.61 4.58
CA ALA A 82 -5.41 37.04 4.58
C ALA A 82 -4.26 37.43 3.65
N ASP A 83 -4.13 38.72 3.36
CA ASP A 83 -2.96 39.24 2.66
C ASP A 83 -1.78 39.48 3.62
N ASN A 84 -2.04 39.87 4.86
CA ASN A 84 -1.00 40.15 5.86
C ASN A 84 -1.03 39.17 7.04
N ILE A 85 -0.06 39.30 7.93
CA ILE A 85 0.03 38.49 9.16
C ILE A 85 -0.65 39.23 10.31
N TYR A 86 -1.69 38.65 10.87
CA TYR A 86 -2.49 39.26 11.95
C TYR A 86 -2.15 38.66 13.32
N ILE A 87 -0.88 38.73 13.71
CA ILE A 87 -0.35 38.15 14.95
C ILE A 87 0.46 39.21 15.71
N GLU A 88 0.17 39.42 16.98
CA GLU A 88 0.79 40.46 17.83
C GLU A 88 2.04 39.97 18.59
N ARG A 89 2.57 38.80 18.20
CA ARG A 89 3.70 38.13 18.85
C ARG A 89 4.82 37.86 17.85
N GLN A 90 6.03 37.69 18.37
CA GLN A 90 7.19 37.32 17.56
C GLN A 90 6.96 36.02 16.76
N LEU A 91 7.54 35.94 15.57
CA LEU A 91 7.47 34.77 14.69
C LEU A 91 8.79 34.03 14.65
N ASN A 92 8.74 32.70 14.69
CA ASN A 92 9.87 31.85 14.31
C ASN A 92 9.72 31.49 12.83
N VAL A 93 10.52 32.12 11.97
CA VAL A 93 10.43 32.00 10.52
C VAL A 93 11.52 31.06 10.00
N TYR A 94 11.15 30.19 9.06
CA TYR A 94 12.12 29.39 8.31
C TYR A 94 12.85 30.29 7.32
N THR A 95 14.18 30.37 7.43
CA THR A 95 15.00 31.18 6.51
C THR A 95 14.81 30.74 5.07
N VAL A 96 14.71 29.43 4.85
CA VAL A 96 14.39 28.85 3.55
C VAL A 96 13.27 27.82 3.73
N PRO A 97 12.11 28.01 3.08
CA PRO A 97 10.98 27.11 3.26
C PRO A 97 11.25 25.70 2.74
N HIS A 98 10.80 24.68 3.48
CA HIS A 98 10.99 23.28 3.11
C HIS A 98 9.68 22.64 2.61
N PRO A 99 9.70 21.86 1.52
CA PRO A 99 8.50 21.25 0.96
C PRO A 99 7.78 20.24 1.89
N THR A 100 8.46 19.69 2.91
CA THR A 100 7.83 18.75 3.86
C THR A 100 6.69 19.37 4.65
N PHE A 101 6.75 20.68 4.90
CA PHE A 101 5.79 21.37 5.75
C PHE A 101 4.70 22.09 4.95
N ALA A 102 4.64 21.86 3.63
CA ALA A 102 3.55 22.38 2.81
C ALA A 102 2.21 21.74 3.21
N LEU A 103 1.15 22.54 3.16
CA LEU A 103 -0.22 22.09 3.31
C LEU A 103 -0.53 21.10 2.18
N SER A 104 -0.63 19.83 2.56
CA SER A 104 -0.83 18.69 1.66
C SER A 104 -2.18 18.00 1.84
N SER A 105 -2.96 18.41 2.85
CA SER A 105 -4.26 17.84 3.16
C SER A 105 -5.35 18.90 3.13
N SER A 106 -6.56 18.48 2.78
CA SER A 106 -7.70 19.38 2.66
C SER A 106 -8.00 20.10 3.98
N ILE A 107 -8.25 21.41 3.85
CA ILE A 107 -8.82 22.24 4.90
C ILE A 107 -10.29 22.56 4.58
N HIS A 108 -10.94 21.80 3.70
CA HIS A 108 -12.36 21.94 3.35
C HIS A 108 -12.78 23.35 2.85
N LEU A 109 -11.81 24.18 2.45
CA LEU A 109 -11.99 25.52 1.90
C LEU A 109 -11.38 25.57 0.49
N HIS A 110 -11.89 26.48 -0.32
CA HIS A 110 -11.48 26.68 -1.71
C HIS A 110 -11.08 28.14 -1.95
N HIS A 111 -10.17 28.33 -2.91
CA HIS A 111 -9.78 29.62 -3.43
C HIS A 111 -10.24 29.75 -4.87
N ALA A 112 -10.78 30.91 -5.24
CA ALA A 112 -11.21 31.18 -6.60
C ALA A 112 -10.01 31.63 -7.45
N ILE A 113 -9.62 30.85 -8.45
CA ILE A 113 -8.52 31.17 -9.38
C ILE A 113 -9.11 31.45 -10.76
N LEU A 114 -8.75 32.60 -11.35
CA LEU A 114 -9.12 32.95 -12.72
C LEU A 114 -8.26 32.15 -13.70
N HIS A 115 -8.88 31.31 -14.52
CA HIS A 115 -8.22 30.51 -15.55
C HIS A 115 -9.06 30.55 -16.83
N GLU A 116 -8.45 30.94 -17.95
CA GLU A 116 -9.12 31.07 -19.26
C GLU A 116 -10.41 31.91 -19.20
N GLY A 117 -10.41 32.98 -18.40
CA GLY A 117 -11.55 33.89 -18.23
C GLY A 117 -12.68 33.37 -17.33
N ARG A 118 -12.53 32.20 -16.69
CA ARG A 118 -13.51 31.64 -15.74
C ARG A 118 -12.88 31.44 -14.36
N TYR A 119 -13.64 31.69 -13.30
CA TYR A 119 -13.21 31.37 -11.94
C TYR A 119 -13.40 29.89 -11.65
N LYS A 120 -12.32 29.23 -11.23
CA LYS A 120 -12.34 27.85 -10.76
C LYS A 120 -12.10 27.81 -9.25
N GLN A 121 -12.91 27.02 -8.55
CA GLN A 121 -12.74 26.78 -7.11
C GLN A 121 -11.67 25.70 -6.91
N VAL A 122 -10.53 26.08 -6.34
CA VAL A 122 -9.38 25.20 -6.14
C VAL A 122 -9.17 24.98 -4.64
N PRO A 123 -9.12 23.72 -4.15
CA PRO A 123 -8.80 23.47 -2.75
C PRO A 123 -7.43 24.04 -2.37
N TYR A 124 -7.32 24.67 -1.19
CA TYR A 124 -6.06 25.33 -0.76
C TYR A 124 -4.83 24.41 -0.78
N HIS A 125 -5.01 23.13 -0.41
CA HIS A 125 -3.94 22.12 -0.44
C HIS A 125 -3.55 21.63 -1.85
N HIS A 126 -4.22 22.10 -2.90
CA HIS A 126 -3.80 21.90 -4.30
C HIS A 126 -3.09 23.13 -4.86
N ILE A 127 -3.03 24.23 -4.10
CA ILE A 127 -2.29 25.44 -4.48
C ILE A 127 -0.85 25.31 -3.97
N PRO A 128 0.17 25.56 -4.82
CA PRO A 128 1.56 25.55 -4.39
C PRO A 128 1.78 26.44 -3.16
N ASN A 129 2.33 25.86 -2.09
CA ASN A 129 2.54 26.54 -0.82
C ASN A 129 3.75 25.97 -0.05
N PHE A 130 4.10 26.62 1.05
CA PHE A 130 5.04 26.11 2.06
C PHE A 130 4.73 26.68 3.45
N GLU A 131 5.15 25.99 4.52
CA GLU A 131 5.16 26.58 5.86
C GLU A 131 6.28 27.64 5.93
N PHE A 132 5.89 28.84 6.33
CA PHE A 132 6.76 29.99 6.44
C PHE A 132 7.19 30.22 7.88
N ALA A 133 6.25 30.17 8.82
CA ALA A 133 6.51 30.55 10.20
C ALA A 133 5.65 29.79 11.21
N SER A 134 6.07 29.83 12.47
CA SER A 134 5.33 29.36 13.63
C SER A 134 5.47 30.37 14.77
N TRP A 135 4.41 30.67 15.51
CA TRP A 135 4.46 31.58 16.67
C TRP A 135 4.16 30.90 18.01
N ASP A 136 3.73 29.63 17.95
CA ASP A 136 3.56 28.75 19.08
C ASP A 136 3.66 27.28 18.60
N ASP A 137 3.60 26.31 19.51
CA ASP A 137 3.77 24.88 19.20
C ASP A 137 2.70 24.31 18.26
N ARG A 138 1.54 24.96 18.22
CA ARG A 138 0.33 24.52 17.50
C ARG A 138 -0.14 25.50 16.43
N HIS A 139 0.67 26.52 16.18
CA HIS A 139 0.29 27.70 15.42
C HIS A 139 1.27 27.93 14.27
N HIS A 140 0.77 27.85 13.04
CA HIS A 140 1.59 27.85 11.82
C HIS A 140 1.04 28.82 10.77
N ILE A 141 1.95 29.38 9.99
CA ILE A 141 1.67 30.20 8.81
C ILE A 141 2.17 29.46 7.58
N ASN A 142 1.28 29.29 6.60
CA ASN A 142 1.64 28.88 5.26
C ASN A 142 1.48 30.06 4.29
N ILE A 143 2.35 30.14 3.29
CA ILE A 143 2.21 31.10 2.18
C ILE A 143 1.79 30.32 0.93
N GLY A 144 0.68 30.71 0.33
CA GLY A 144 0.14 30.08 -0.87
C GLY A 144 0.26 30.97 -2.11
N PHE A 145 0.51 30.34 -3.27
CA PHE A 145 0.80 31.01 -4.53
C PHE A 145 -0.19 30.61 -5.63
N PRO A 146 -1.36 31.28 -5.72
CA PRO A 146 -2.38 31.00 -6.74
C PRO A 146 -1.85 31.06 -8.18
N GLY A 147 -0.93 31.99 -8.47
CA GLY A 147 -0.39 32.17 -9.81
C GLY A 147 0.46 31.00 -10.34
N LEU A 148 0.84 30.04 -9.47
CA LEU A 148 1.51 28.81 -9.89
C LEU A 148 0.55 27.67 -10.22
N TRP A 149 -0.72 27.80 -9.88
CA TRP A 149 -1.69 26.75 -10.11
C TRP A 149 -2.13 26.73 -11.58
N THR A 150 -2.08 25.54 -12.19
CA THR A 150 -2.67 25.25 -13.51
C THR A 150 -3.27 23.84 -13.50
N PRO A 151 -4.19 23.51 -14.42
CA PRO A 151 -4.70 22.13 -14.57
C PRO A 151 -3.59 21.09 -14.79
N ASP A 152 -2.51 21.46 -15.47
CA ASP A 152 -1.37 20.57 -15.68
C ASP A 152 -0.47 20.45 -14.46
N HIS A 153 -0.25 21.54 -13.71
CA HIS A 153 0.46 21.48 -12.44
C HIS A 153 -0.27 20.58 -11.44
N ALA A 154 -1.61 20.62 -11.42
CA ALA A 154 -2.42 19.79 -10.55
C ALA A 154 -2.23 18.27 -10.79
N LYS A 155 -1.73 17.86 -11.96
CA LYS A 155 -1.43 16.46 -12.30
C LYS A 155 -0.05 15.99 -11.79
N PHE A 156 0.77 16.90 -11.27
CA PHE A 156 2.08 16.53 -10.73
C PHE A 156 1.92 15.63 -9.49
N LYS A 157 2.95 14.82 -9.21
CA LYS A 157 2.96 13.93 -8.03
C LYS A 157 2.81 14.68 -6.70
N LYS A 158 3.26 15.94 -6.65
CA LYS A 158 3.19 16.82 -5.47
C LYS A 158 2.77 18.24 -5.89
N PRO A 159 1.50 18.43 -6.27
CA PRO A 159 1.03 19.68 -6.88
C PRO A 159 1.01 20.87 -5.89
N HIS A 160 1.12 20.58 -4.59
CA HIS A 160 1.16 21.58 -3.52
C HIS A 160 2.56 22.12 -3.24
N GLN A 161 3.61 21.59 -3.87
CA GLN A 161 5.00 21.98 -3.58
C GLN A 161 5.57 22.92 -4.64
N LEU A 162 6.23 23.98 -4.19
CA LEU A 162 7.06 24.80 -5.08
C LEU A 162 8.29 24.02 -5.55
N THR A 163 8.78 24.35 -6.74
CA THR A 163 10.09 23.90 -7.23
C THR A 163 11.23 24.57 -6.47
N GLU A 164 12.44 24.04 -6.61
CA GLU A 164 13.64 24.65 -6.01
C GLU A 164 13.93 26.04 -6.58
N LYS A 165 13.75 26.25 -7.89
CA LYS A 165 13.89 27.56 -8.54
C LYS A 165 12.95 28.60 -7.92
N GLN A 166 11.68 28.25 -7.77
CA GLN A 166 10.66 29.15 -7.21
C GLN A 166 10.93 29.54 -5.75
N ARG A 167 11.39 28.59 -4.92
CA ARG A 167 11.77 28.91 -3.54
C ARG A 167 13.01 29.79 -3.44
N ALA A 168 14.00 29.55 -4.30
CA ALA A 168 15.19 30.40 -4.37
C ALA A 168 14.81 31.82 -4.78
N PHE A 169 13.95 31.96 -5.79
CA PHE A 169 13.41 33.24 -6.23
C PHE A 169 12.72 34.00 -5.10
N TRP A 170 11.75 33.37 -4.42
CA TRP A 170 11.05 33.98 -3.29
C TRP A 170 11.99 34.48 -2.19
N TYR A 171 12.98 33.65 -1.82
CA TYR A 171 13.93 33.99 -0.77
C TYR A 171 14.83 35.16 -1.16
N GLU A 172 15.46 35.07 -2.32
CA GLU A 172 16.54 35.98 -2.74
C GLU A 172 15.99 37.34 -3.20
N ASN A 173 14.80 37.36 -3.81
CA ASN A 173 14.22 38.56 -4.41
C ASN A 173 13.07 39.17 -3.60
N GLY A 174 12.37 38.39 -2.76
CA GLY A 174 11.27 38.90 -1.95
C GLY A 174 11.65 38.99 -0.47
N PHE A 175 11.91 37.84 0.14
CA PHE A 175 11.97 37.75 1.60
C PHE A 175 13.25 38.34 2.20
N ARG A 176 14.43 38.01 1.69
CA ARG A 176 15.69 38.53 2.23
C ARG A 176 15.82 40.06 2.06
N PRO A 177 15.47 40.67 0.92
CA PRO A 177 15.42 42.12 0.79
C PRO A 177 14.44 42.79 1.76
N ALA A 178 13.24 42.21 1.96
CA ALA A 178 12.28 42.71 2.94
C ALA A 178 12.85 42.70 4.37
N ILE A 179 13.61 41.67 4.74
CA ILE A 179 14.31 41.62 6.03
C ILE A 179 15.37 42.72 6.16
N ALA A 180 16.13 43.00 5.10
CA ALA A 180 17.11 44.09 5.09
C ALA A 180 16.44 45.46 5.25
N ALA A 181 15.29 45.65 4.61
CA ALA A 181 14.50 46.88 4.71
C ALA A 181 13.88 47.07 6.11
N LEU A 182 13.35 46.00 6.73
CA LEU A 182 12.68 46.07 8.03
C LEU A 182 13.63 46.08 9.22
N LEU A 183 14.61 45.17 9.23
CA LEU A 183 15.50 44.93 10.38
C LEU A 183 16.89 45.54 10.21
N GLY A 184 17.15 46.17 9.07
CA GLY A 184 18.44 46.73 8.68
C GLY A 184 19.43 45.70 8.14
N GLU A 185 20.38 46.18 7.33
CA GLU A 185 21.42 45.37 6.68
C GLU A 185 22.27 44.54 7.66
N GLN A 186 22.53 45.08 8.86
CA GLN A 186 23.30 44.37 9.87
C GLN A 186 22.59 43.08 10.31
N THR A 187 21.28 43.14 10.55
CA THR A 187 20.49 41.96 10.93
C THR A 187 20.35 41.00 9.75
N ALA A 188 20.08 41.51 8.55
CA ALA A 188 19.98 40.70 7.34
C ALA A 188 21.29 39.99 6.96
N SER A 189 22.45 40.51 7.37
CA SER A 189 23.75 39.85 7.17
C SER A 189 23.91 38.54 7.94
N GLU A 190 23.12 38.32 8.99
CA GLU A 190 23.09 37.06 9.74
C GLU A 190 22.17 35.99 9.13
N TRP A 191 21.47 36.35 8.05
CA TRP A 191 20.63 35.44 7.27
C TRP A 191 21.44 34.83 6.11
N PRO A 192 21.09 33.61 5.65
CA PRO A 192 21.79 33.00 4.53
C PRO A 192 21.87 33.91 3.31
N ALA A 193 23.02 34.02 2.66
CA ALA A 193 23.17 34.91 1.51
C ALA A 193 22.32 34.47 0.31
N THR A 194 22.15 33.16 0.12
CA THR A 194 21.39 32.54 -0.96
C THR A 194 20.64 31.31 -0.46
N TYR A 195 19.59 30.91 -1.17
CA TYR A 195 18.86 29.67 -0.90
C TYR A 195 19.79 28.46 -0.95
N LYS A 196 20.70 28.44 -1.93
CA LYS A 196 21.67 27.36 -2.11
C LYS A 196 22.62 27.24 -0.92
N ALA A 197 23.11 28.37 -0.39
CA ALA A 197 23.98 28.37 0.78
C ALA A 197 23.28 27.78 2.02
N GLU A 198 22.02 28.14 2.27
CA GLU A 198 21.26 27.55 3.38
C GLU A 198 21.02 26.06 3.18
N LYS A 199 20.72 25.61 1.96
CA LYS A 199 20.52 24.19 1.65
C LYS A 199 21.77 23.37 1.92
N GLU A 200 22.95 23.86 1.55
CA GLU A 200 24.21 23.19 1.87
C GLU A 200 24.50 23.20 3.38
N ARG A 201 24.26 24.33 4.06
CA ARG A 201 24.41 24.44 5.54
C ARG A 201 23.47 23.48 6.29
N ALA A 202 22.22 23.36 5.84
CA ALA A 202 21.20 22.55 6.47
C ALA A 202 21.43 21.04 6.27
N ARG A 203 22.27 20.62 5.32
CA ARG A 203 22.45 19.21 4.99
C ARG A 203 23.26 18.48 6.07
N ASN A 204 22.64 17.48 6.69
CA ASN A 204 23.26 16.62 7.69
C ASN A 204 24.11 15.52 7.03
N HIS A 205 25.05 14.94 7.79
CA HIS A 205 25.93 13.83 7.32
C HIS A 205 25.16 12.62 6.74
N GLY A 206 23.95 12.33 7.26
CA GLY A 206 23.09 11.25 6.76
C GLY A 206 22.25 11.59 5.53
N GLY A 207 22.42 12.78 4.94
CA GLY A 207 21.66 13.25 3.77
C GLY A 207 20.32 13.91 4.08
N GLY A 208 19.87 13.92 5.35
CA GLY A 208 18.71 14.71 5.80
C GLY A 208 19.02 16.21 5.94
N TYR A 209 18.02 17.02 6.28
CA TYR A 209 18.17 18.47 6.46
C TYR A 209 17.78 18.93 7.87
N SER A 210 18.50 19.91 8.41
CA SER A 210 18.23 20.64 9.65
C SER A 210 18.22 22.14 9.38
N TRP A 211 17.03 22.69 9.13
CA TRP A 211 16.83 24.08 8.75
C TRP A 211 16.86 25.00 9.96
N SER A 212 17.44 26.19 9.79
CA SER A 212 17.49 27.21 10.84
C SER A 212 16.19 28.00 10.86
N LYS A 213 15.68 28.28 12.07
CA LYS A 213 14.64 29.29 12.29
C LYS A 213 15.29 30.59 12.76
N LYS A 214 14.73 31.73 12.33
CA LYS A 214 15.10 33.07 12.79
C LYS A 214 13.87 33.73 13.41
N ILE A 215 14.10 34.63 14.36
CA ILE A 215 13.02 35.32 15.06
C ILE A 215 12.77 36.67 14.39
N ILE A 216 11.50 36.95 14.08
CA ILE A 216 11.03 38.29 13.71
C ILE A 216 10.37 38.90 14.95
N PRO A 217 10.86 40.04 15.48
CA PRO A 217 10.24 40.72 16.61
C PRO A 217 8.81 41.15 16.30
N SER A 218 7.92 41.13 17.30
CA SER A 218 6.49 41.44 17.13
C SER A 218 6.21 42.78 16.44
N VAL A 219 7.01 43.81 16.73
CA VAL A 219 6.87 45.16 16.15
C VAL A 219 7.01 45.21 14.62
N TYR A 220 7.61 44.21 13.99
CA TYR A 220 7.80 44.17 12.53
C TYR A 220 6.93 43.12 11.83
N VAL A 221 6.07 42.41 12.57
CA VAL A 221 5.30 41.28 12.02
C VAL A 221 4.20 41.76 11.07
N GLU A 222 3.51 42.84 11.43
CA GLU A 222 2.42 43.43 10.65
C GLU A 222 2.90 43.90 9.27
N ASP A 223 4.03 44.62 9.23
CA ASP A 223 4.62 45.17 8.01
C ASP A 223 5.33 44.13 7.12
N LEU A 224 5.52 42.90 7.63
CA LEU A 224 6.43 41.94 7.00
C LEU A 224 6.01 41.56 5.58
N MET A 225 4.73 41.21 5.39
CA MET A 225 4.24 40.75 4.09
C MET A 225 4.11 41.87 3.07
N GLU A 226 3.83 43.10 3.52
CA GLU A 226 3.85 44.28 2.66
C GLU A 226 5.27 44.53 2.11
N LYS A 227 6.30 44.50 2.97
CA LYS A 227 7.69 44.64 2.52
C LYS A 227 8.17 43.54 1.60
N VAL A 228 7.65 42.30 1.77
CA VAL A 228 7.92 41.22 0.82
C VAL A 228 7.30 41.53 -0.55
N ARG A 229 6.07 42.05 -0.60
CA ARG A 229 5.43 42.47 -1.86
C ARG A 229 6.19 43.60 -2.54
N GLU A 230 6.54 44.66 -1.79
CA GLU A 230 7.35 45.76 -2.32
C GLU A 230 8.66 45.26 -2.93
N SER A 231 9.37 44.37 -2.23
CA SER A 231 10.64 43.79 -2.71
C SER A 231 10.45 42.98 -4.00
N LEU A 232 9.37 42.21 -4.10
CA LEU A 232 9.04 41.47 -5.31
C LEU A 232 8.67 42.41 -6.46
N ASP A 233 7.92 43.49 -6.21
CA ASP A 233 7.55 44.46 -7.24
C ASP A 233 8.75 45.25 -7.77
N ASP A 234 9.68 45.64 -6.89
CA ASP A 234 10.94 46.28 -7.28
C ASP A 234 11.77 45.37 -8.20
N PHE A 235 11.80 44.07 -7.92
CA PHE A 235 12.47 43.10 -8.79
C PHE A 235 11.74 42.91 -10.12
N ALA A 236 10.41 42.95 -10.13
CA ALA A 236 9.59 42.78 -11.32
C ALA A 236 9.88 43.80 -12.44
N LEU A 237 10.38 44.99 -12.06
CA LEU A 237 10.83 46.01 -13.00
C LEU A 237 12.06 45.57 -13.83
N THR A 238 12.75 44.51 -13.41
CA THR A 238 13.98 44.01 -14.05
C THR A 238 13.77 42.73 -14.88
N ASP A 239 12.76 41.90 -14.56
CA ASP A 239 12.39 40.69 -15.33
C ASP A 239 10.87 40.39 -15.21
N PRO A 240 10.03 40.87 -16.14
CA PRO A 240 8.57 40.74 -16.06
C PRO A 240 8.04 39.31 -16.20
N GLU A 241 8.74 38.41 -16.89
CA GLU A 241 8.22 37.06 -17.20
C GLU A 241 8.36 36.08 -16.02
N ASP A 242 9.27 36.32 -15.06
CA ASP A 242 9.61 35.35 -14.00
C ASP A 242 8.93 35.63 -12.63
N ASN A 243 8.11 36.70 -12.49
CA ASN A 243 7.57 37.15 -11.18
C ASN A 243 6.03 37.13 -11.03
N ASP A 244 5.23 37.11 -12.09
CA ASP A 244 3.77 37.29 -11.99
C ASP A 244 3.09 36.26 -11.08
N TRP A 245 3.65 35.05 -10.98
CA TRP A 245 3.13 34.00 -10.11
C TRP A 245 3.25 34.32 -8.61
N ALA A 246 4.25 35.14 -8.23
CA ALA A 246 4.61 35.39 -6.84
C ALA A 246 3.89 36.60 -6.25
N ARG A 247 3.34 37.51 -7.06
CA ARG A 247 2.73 38.78 -6.60
C ARG A 247 1.47 38.62 -5.76
N ASN A 248 0.59 37.71 -6.16
CA ASN A 248 -0.72 37.53 -5.54
C ASN A 248 -0.73 36.41 -4.50
N PHE A 249 0.32 36.34 -3.68
CA PHE A 249 0.39 35.36 -2.60
C PHE A 249 -0.54 35.76 -1.43
N PHE A 250 -1.07 34.76 -0.73
CA PHE A 250 -1.84 34.93 0.49
C PHE A 250 -1.17 34.23 1.68
N VAL A 251 -1.54 34.66 2.88
CA VAL A 251 -1.12 34.14 4.18
C VAL A 251 -2.24 33.27 4.74
N LEU A 252 -1.93 32.01 5.04
CA LEU A 252 -2.82 31.07 5.72
C LEU A 252 -2.37 30.89 7.17
N HIS A 253 -3.17 31.38 8.10
CA HIS A 253 -3.03 31.21 9.54
C HIS A 253 -3.74 29.92 9.95
N THR A 254 -3.04 29.04 10.67
CA THR A 254 -3.61 27.78 11.15
C THR A 254 -3.32 27.60 12.64
N ILE A 255 -4.38 27.54 13.44
CA ILE A 255 -4.36 27.15 14.84
C ILE A 255 -5.06 25.80 14.93
N ARG A 256 -4.32 24.74 15.30
CA ARG A 256 -4.85 23.37 15.33
C ARG A 256 -4.41 22.58 16.55
N GLY A 257 -5.25 21.62 16.92
CA GLY A 257 -4.96 20.74 18.03
C GLY A 257 -5.14 21.43 19.38
N VAL A 258 -5.85 22.55 19.48
CA VAL A 258 -6.16 23.21 20.76
C VAL A 258 -7.41 22.63 21.42
N LYS A 259 -7.87 21.46 20.96
CA LYS A 259 -9.02 20.73 21.52
C LYS A 259 -9.01 20.71 23.04
N HIS A 260 -10.19 20.94 23.62
CA HIS A 260 -10.43 21.05 25.06
C HIS A 260 -9.86 22.28 25.78
N SER A 261 -9.14 23.19 25.10
CA SER A 261 -8.62 24.42 25.74
C SER A 261 -9.73 25.36 26.19
N THR A 262 -10.88 25.30 25.52
CA THR A 262 -12.01 26.21 25.69
C THR A 262 -13.30 25.45 26.03
N LEU A 263 -13.26 24.37 26.82
CA LEU A 263 -14.51 23.69 27.20
C LEU A 263 -15.42 24.60 28.01
N HIS A 264 -16.66 24.80 27.55
CA HIS A 264 -17.63 25.68 28.17
C HIS A 264 -19.09 25.18 28.01
N HIS A 265 -20.01 25.88 28.67
CA HIS A 265 -21.44 25.61 28.61
C HIS A 265 -22.03 25.95 27.24
N VAL A 266 -23.09 25.23 26.87
CA VAL A 266 -23.79 25.39 25.59
C VAL A 266 -24.77 26.57 25.69
N ASP A 267 -24.23 27.79 25.81
CA ASP A 267 -25.01 29.03 25.88
C ASP A 267 -24.27 30.20 25.20
N PRO A 268 -25.00 31.21 24.70
CA PRO A 268 -24.38 32.33 23.97
C PRO A 268 -23.40 33.18 24.78
N ALA A 269 -23.61 33.33 26.10
CA ALA A 269 -22.75 34.18 26.93
C ALA A 269 -21.39 33.52 27.15
N SER A 270 -21.40 32.23 27.51
CA SER A 270 -20.18 31.41 27.59
C SER A 270 -19.48 31.34 26.24
N ALA A 271 -20.22 31.10 25.15
CA ALA A 271 -19.65 31.02 23.81
C ALA A 271 -18.90 32.30 23.41
N GLN A 272 -19.47 33.48 23.66
CA GLN A 272 -18.80 34.74 23.36
C GLN A 272 -17.54 34.95 24.21
N HIS A 273 -17.64 34.71 25.53
CA HIS A 273 -16.50 34.89 26.44
C HIS A 273 -15.31 34.02 26.05
N TYR A 274 -15.53 32.72 25.81
CA TYR A 274 -14.46 31.80 25.45
C TYR A 274 -13.94 32.00 24.02
N LEU A 275 -14.71 32.64 23.12
CA LEU A 275 -14.20 33.03 21.81
C LEU A 275 -13.18 34.15 21.95
N SER A 276 -13.50 35.18 22.74
CA SER A 276 -12.57 36.27 23.03
C SER A 276 -11.31 35.76 23.72
N GLU A 277 -11.45 34.88 24.72
CA GLU A 277 -10.28 34.23 25.36
C GLU A 277 -9.44 33.43 24.36
N PHE A 278 -10.09 32.72 23.43
CA PHE A 278 -9.38 31.95 22.41
C PHE A 278 -8.53 32.85 21.51
N ILE A 279 -9.10 33.94 21.00
CA ILE A 279 -8.40 34.93 20.17
C ILE A 279 -7.25 35.59 20.93
N ASN A 280 -7.50 36.03 22.16
CA ASN A 280 -6.49 36.65 23.02
C ASN A 280 -5.33 35.69 23.30
N SER A 281 -5.64 34.43 23.65
CA SER A 281 -4.63 33.40 23.93
C SER A 281 -3.80 33.03 22.70
N ALA A 282 -4.38 33.19 21.50
CA ALA A 282 -3.71 32.96 20.23
C ALA A 282 -2.84 34.14 19.79
N HIS A 283 -2.91 35.29 20.49
CA HIS A 283 -2.24 36.54 20.13
C HIS A 283 -2.59 37.04 18.71
N LEU A 284 -3.86 36.89 18.32
CA LEU A 284 -4.36 37.45 17.06
C LEU A 284 -4.75 38.91 17.26
N SER A 285 -4.47 39.74 16.24
CA SER A 285 -4.84 41.16 16.22
C SER A 285 -6.36 41.35 16.12
N ASP A 286 -6.88 42.48 16.60
CA ASP A 286 -8.29 42.86 16.40
C ASP A 286 -8.63 43.12 14.91
N GLU A 287 -7.65 43.27 14.04
CA GLU A 287 -7.87 43.44 12.60
C GLU A 287 -8.53 42.23 11.94
N ILE A 288 -8.50 41.04 12.57
CA ILE A 288 -9.18 39.84 12.07
C ILE A 288 -10.70 40.01 11.97
N TYR A 289 -11.29 40.99 12.66
CA TYR A 289 -12.72 41.30 12.59
C TYR A 289 -13.10 41.99 11.26
N GLU A 290 -12.15 42.71 10.64
CA GLU A 290 -12.39 43.55 9.47
C GLU A 290 -11.70 43.01 8.21
N HIS A 291 -10.60 42.26 8.38
CA HIS A 291 -9.74 41.82 7.29
C HIS A 291 -9.61 40.31 7.18
N GLY A 292 -9.50 39.84 5.93
CA GLY A 292 -9.33 38.43 5.62
C GLY A 292 -10.61 37.61 5.75
N CYS A 293 -10.47 36.31 5.56
CA CYS A 293 -11.53 35.32 5.70
C CYS A 293 -11.16 34.34 6.82
N TRP A 294 -11.88 34.44 7.94
CA TRP A 294 -11.61 33.64 9.14
C TRP A 294 -12.70 32.62 9.39
N TYR A 295 -12.30 31.41 9.71
CA TYR A 295 -13.18 30.28 10.00
C TYR A 295 -12.78 29.64 11.33
N VAL A 296 -13.78 29.19 12.06
CA VAL A 296 -13.61 28.50 13.34
C VAL A 296 -14.33 27.16 13.29
N ASP A 297 -13.67 26.12 13.76
CA ASP A 297 -14.31 24.84 14.05
C ASP A 297 -14.92 24.89 15.44
N VAL A 298 -16.25 24.89 15.49
CA VAL A 298 -17.01 24.86 16.74
C VAL A 298 -17.46 23.43 16.99
N GLY A 299 -17.08 22.88 18.14
CA GLY A 299 -17.41 21.52 18.56
C GLY A 299 -18.48 21.50 19.64
N ILE A 300 -19.35 20.48 19.60
CA ILE A 300 -20.02 19.98 20.79
C ILE A 300 -19.63 18.53 21.06
N GLU A 301 -19.52 18.20 22.34
CA GLU A 301 -19.24 16.86 22.82
C GLU A 301 -20.37 16.38 23.72
N ILE A 302 -20.90 15.20 23.40
CA ILE A 302 -22.06 14.61 24.03
C ILE A 302 -21.63 13.31 24.71
N SER A 303 -21.87 13.21 26.00
CA SER A 303 -21.45 12.10 26.84
C SER A 303 -22.60 11.56 27.68
N SER A 304 -22.53 10.27 28.06
CA SER A 304 -23.43 9.68 29.05
C SER A 304 -22.84 9.88 30.45
N PRO A 305 -23.55 10.50 31.41
CA PRO A 305 -23.11 10.58 32.80
C PRO A 305 -22.96 9.21 33.47
N ALA A 306 -23.61 8.16 32.95
CA ALA A 306 -23.43 6.78 33.41
C ALA A 306 -22.10 6.15 32.94
N GLY A 307 -21.34 6.85 32.10
CA GLY A 307 -20.10 6.34 31.54
C GLY A 307 -20.31 5.31 30.43
N ASP A 308 -21.42 5.41 29.70
CA ASP A 308 -21.69 4.61 28.49
C ASP A 308 -20.97 5.17 27.25
N CYS A 309 -20.79 4.32 26.25
CA CYS A 309 -20.34 4.66 24.92
C CYS A 309 -21.49 5.26 24.09
N VAL A 310 -21.37 6.51 23.68
CA VAL A 310 -22.36 7.24 22.88
C VAL A 310 -22.01 7.15 21.38
N GLN A 311 -22.99 6.83 20.54
CA GLN A 311 -22.84 6.66 19.09
C GLN A 311 -23.93 7.42 18.32
N TRP A 312 -23.59 7.89 17.12
CA TRP A 312 -24.51 8.55 16.19
C TRP A 312 -25.37 7.52 15.43
N ILE A 313 -26.66 7.78 15.31
CA ILE A 313 -27.58 6.93 14.54
C ILE A 313 -27.61 7.41 13.08
N THR A 314 -27.27 6.53 12.15
CA THR A 314 -27.14 6.85 10.72
C THR A 314 -28.41 7.46 10.13
N ALA A 315 -29.57 6.85 10.39
CA ALA A 315 -30.86 7.32 9.88
C ALA A 315 -31.28 8.70 10.41
N SER A 316 -30.60 9.20 11.46
CA SER A 316 -30.90 10.47 12.11
C SER A 316 -30.04 11.64 11.63
N HIS A 317 -29.05 11.43 10.76
CA HIS A 317 -28.12 12.49 10.32
C HIS A 317 -28.84 13.73 9.80
N ARG A 318 -29.94 13.56 9.07
CA ARG A 318 -30.81 14.68 8.62
C ARG A 318 -31.32 15.55 9.78
N LYS A 319 -31.68 14.95 10.93
CA LYS A 319 -32.14 15.68 12.12
C LYS A 319 -30.99 16.43 12.80
N VAL A 320 -29.81 15.80 12.88
CA VAL A 320 -28.58 16.43 13.41
C VAL A 320 -28.24 17.67 12.57
N VAL A 321 -28.19 17.51 11.25
CA VAL A 321 -27.87 18.59 10.31
C VAL A 321 -28.93 19.70 10.33
N GLN A 322 -30.21 19.35 10.42
CA GLN A 322 -31.29 20.33 10.56
C GLN A 322 -31.08 21.24 11.77
N GLN A 323 -30.75 20.67 12.94
CA GLN A 323 -30.51 21.45 14.15
C GLN A 323 -29.22 22.26 14.07
N ALA A 324 -28.13 21.64 13.63
CA ALA A 324 -26.83 22.27 13.57
C ALA A 324 -26.80 23.49 12.64
N LEU A 325 -27.50 23.40 11.51
CA LEU A 325 -27.49 24.43 10.45
C LEU A 325 -28.73 25.32 10.43
N ARG A 326 -29.76 25.02 11.23
CA ARG A 326 -31.06 25.73 11.23
C ARG A 326 -31.72 25.81 9.85
N ILE A 327 -31.67 24.69 9.11
CA ILE A 327 -32.29 24.56 7.78
C ILE A 327 -33.60 23.76 7.83
N SER A 328 -34.37 23.80 6.74
CA SER A 328 -35.58 22.97 6.62
C SER A 328 -35.24 21.48 6.60
N MET A 329 -36.14 20.63 7.12
CA MET A 329 -35.97 19.18 7.06
C MET A 329 -35.86 18.66 5.61
N GLN A 330 -36.50 19.33 4.65
CA GLN A 330 -36.38 19.02 3.24
C GLN A 330 -34.95 19.21 2.73
N HIS A 331 -34.30 20.33 3.06
CA HIS A 331 -32.91 20.58 2.72
C HIS A 331 -31.97 19.61 3.42
N ALA A 332 -32.16 19.41 4.74
CA ALA A 332 -31.35 18.46 5.50
C ALA A 332 -31.45 17.04 4.95
N THR A 333 -32.65 16.59 4.58
CA THR A 333 -32.86 15.28 3.93
C THR A 333 -32.17 15.21 2.58
N ARG A 334 -32.26 16.26 1.75
CA ARG A 334 -31.64 16.29 0.42
C ARG A 334 -30.12 16.17 0.49
N ILE A 335 -29.46 16.91 1.38
CA ILE A 335 -27.99 16.96 1.46
C ILE A 335 -27.39 15.79 2.25
N THR A 336 -28.20 15.02 2.98
CA THR A 336 -27.74 13.81 3.70
C THR A 336 -28.17 12.52 3.01
N LYS A 337 -28.58 12.58 1.74
CA LYS A 337 -28.82 11.38 0.94
C LYS A 337 -27.49 10.69 0.62
N SER A 338 -27.47 9.36 0.67
CA SER A 338 -26.32 8.53 0.29
C SER A 338 -25.83 8.77 -1.15
N SER A 339 -26.68 9.33 -2.02
CA SER A 339 -26.35 9.71 -3.40
C SER A 339 -25.70 11.10 -3.52
N SER A 340 -25.59 11.88 -2.45
CA SER A 340 -24.97 13.21 -2.48
C SER A 340 -23.45 13.05 -2.43
N SER A 341 -22.74 13.60 -3.44
CA SER A 341 -21.27 13.59 -3.49
C SER A 341 -20.61 14.38 -2.35
N LEU A 342 -21.37 15.26 -1.69
CA LEU A 342 -20.90 16.13 -0.61
C LEU A 342 -21.19 15.55 0.78
N TYR A 343 -21.74 14.34 0.86
CA TYR A 343 -22.06 13.64 2.09
C TYR A 343 -21.43 12.25 2.11
N ALA A 344 -20.72 11.95 3.19
CA ALA A 344 -20.12 10.65 3.42
C ALA A 344 -20.50 10.12 4.79
N ARG A 345 -20.83 8.83 4.87
CA ARG A 345 -21.03 8.11 6.13
C ARG A 345 -19.71 7.52 6.59
N ASP A 346 -19.44 7.63 7.88
CA ASP A 346 -18.25 7.07 8.51
C ASP A 346 -18.72 6.01 9.52
N LEU A 347 -18.88 4.76 9.07
CA LEU A 347 -19.47 3.67 9.87
C LEU A 347 -18.68 3.41 11.15
N SER A 348 -19.38 3.29 12.28
CA SER A 348 -18.78 2.96 13.57
C SER A 348 -18.62 1.45 13.71
N SER A 349 -17.37 0.97 13.71
CA SER A 349 -17.06 -0.48 13.83
C SER A 349 -17.80 -1.37 12.82
N HIS A 350 -18.04 -0.82 11.63
CA HIS A 350 -18.79 -1.42 10.53
C HIS A 350 -20.28 -1.69 10.78
N LEU A 351 -20.88 -1.11 11.83
CA LEU A 351 -22.33 -1.17 12.03
C LEU A 351 -23.01 -0.20 11.06
N THR A 352 -24.02 -0.65 10.32
CA THR A 352 -24.66 0.14 9.25
C THR A 352 -25.66 1.17 9.77
N SER A 353 -26.23 0.94 10.95
CA SER A 353 -27.16 1.84 11.61
C SER A 353 -26.49 2.84 12.56
N LEU A 354 -25.17 2.69 12.79
CA LEU A 354 -24.36 3.60 13.59
C LEU A 354 -23.20 4.16 12.76
N SER A 355 -23.14 5.47 12.60
CA SER A 355 -22.07 6.10 11.83
C SER A 355 -21.92 7.56 12.21
N GLY A 356 -20.71 8.06 12.16
CA GLY A 356 -20.47 9.49 11.95
C GLY A 356 -20.80 9.90 10.51
N PHE A 357 -20.60 11.18 10.20
CA PHE A 357 -20.67 11.67 8.83
C PHE A 357 -19.79 12.88 8.60
N ARG A 358 -19.50 13.14 7.32
CA ARG A 358 -18.91 14.37 6.82
C ARG A 358 -19.84 14.98 5.79
N LEU A 359 -20.01 16.29 5.84
CA LEU A 359 -20.93 17.01 4.98
C LEU A 359 -20.35 18.36 4.57
N HIS A 360 -20.40 18.64 3.28
CA HIS A 360 -20.25 19.98 2.72
C HIS A 360 -21.64 20.50 2.32
N PRO A 361 -22.26 21.42 3.09
CA PRO A 361 -23.65 21.80 2.86
C PRO A 361 -23.90 22.47 1.49
N GLY A 362 -22.88 23.15 0.95
CA GLY A 362 -22.96 23.95 -0.26
C GLY A 362 -23.76 25.24 -0.06
N SER A 363 -23.69 26.15 -1.04
CA SER A 363 -24.27 27.50 -0.95
C SER A 363 -25.78 27.50 -0.64
N CYS A 364 -26.50 26.49 -1.12
CA CYS A 364 -27.96 26.39 -0.94
C CYS A 364 -28.40 25.79 0.40
N ALA A 365 -27.47 25.27 1.22
CA ALA A 365 -27.82 24.63 2.49
C ALA A 365 -26.84 24.92 3.65
N GLN A 366 -25.98 25.93 3.51
CA GLN A 366 -25.09 26.43 4.56
C GLN A 366 -25.82 26.93 5.83
N GLY A 367 -27.10 27.26 5.69
CA GLY A 367 -27.97 27.65 6.80
C GLY A 367 -27.67 29.04 7.35
N GLU A 368 -28.23 29.34 8.53
CA GLU A 368 -28.11 30.65 9.20
C GLU A 368 -26.65 31.01 9.55
N TYR A 369 -25.85 29.98 9.81
CA TYR A 369 -24.46 30.12 10.27
C TYR A 369 -23.43 30.00 9.16
N GLU A 370 -23.86 29.92 7.90
CA GLU A 370 -22.98 29.88 6.73
C GLU A 370 -21.94 28.74 6.83
N ALA A 371 -22.38 27.57 7.32
CA ALA A 371 -21.49 26.45 7.56
C ALA A 371 -20.91 25.91 6.25
N VAL A 372 -19.59 25.79 6.20
CA VAL A 372 -18.84 25.29 5.03
C VAL A 372 -18.51 23.81 5.14
N TYR A 373 -18.48 23.28 6.36
CA TYR A 373 -18.20 21.88 6.65
C TYR A 373 -18.83 21.44 7.96
N VAL A 374 -19.36 20.22 8.00
CA VAL A 374 -19.93 19.59 9.20
C VAL A 374 -19.36 18.19 9.32
N GLN A 375 -18.93 17.81 10.52
CA GLN A 375 -18.44 16.48 10.81
C GLN A 375 -19.01 15.96 12.12
N ALA A 376 -19.59 14.76 12.09
CA ALA A 376 -19.99 14.03 13.27
C ALA A 376 -19.13 12.76 13.40
N TYR A 377 -18.57 12.51 14.58
CA TYR A 377 -17.73 11.35 14.85
C TYR A 377 -17.75 10.98 16.34
N THR A 378 -16.97 9.98 16.75
CA THR A 378 -16.90 9.51 18.14
C THR A 378 -15.47 9.54 18.68
N THR A 379 -15.32 9.63 20.00
CA THR A 379 -13.99 9.79 20.65
C THR A 379 -13.27 8.49 20.95
N ASP A 380 -13.88 7.34 20.72
CA ASP A 380 -13.27 6.02 20.91
C ASP A 380 -11.95 5.81 20.15
N LYS A 381 -11.78 6.47 18.99
CA LYS A 381 -10.50 6.49 18.26
C LYS A 381 -9.34 7.04 19.12
N SER A 382 -9.59 7.87 20.13
CA SER A 382 -8.53 8.47 20.96
C SER A 382 -7.70 7.43 21.69
N VAL A 383 -8.30 6.29 22.06
CA VAL A 383 -7.61 5.21 22.80
C VAL A 383 -6.57 4.49 21.92
N VAL A 384 -6.80 4.46 20.61
CA VAL A 384 -5.91 3.84 19.62
C VAL A 384 -5.17 4.86 18.76
N TYR A 385 -5.22 6.15 19.13
CA TYR A 385 -4.61 7.22 18.35
C TYR A 385 -3.09 7.06 18.31
N ASN A 386 -2.56 6.99 17.10
CA ASN A 386 -1.12 6.93 16.85
C ASN A 386 -0.88 7.50 15.46
N ILE A 387 0.00 8.50 15.32
CA ILE A 387 0.37 9.00 13.99
C ILE A 387 1.53 8.13 13.49
N ASP A 388 1.27 7.29 12.51
CA ASP A 388 2.29 6.44 11.87
C ASP A 388 2.01 6.29 10.37
N LYS A 389 3.04 6.48 9.54
CA LYS A 389 2.96 6.42 8.06
C LYS A 389 1.80 7.23 7.42
N GLY A 390 1.32 8.29 8.06
CA GLY A 390 0.19 9.09 7.59
C GLY A 390 -1.19 8.58 8.05
N HIS A 391 -1.25 7.50 8.82
CA HIS A 391 -2.45 7.04 9.51
C HIS A 391 -2.52 7.67 10.91
N HIS A 392 -3.74 7.91 11.40
CA HIS A 392 -4.02 8.57 12.69
C HIS A 392 -4.57 7.61 13.75
N SER A 393 -4.32 6.32 13.60
CA SER A 393 -4.61 5.26 14.58
C SER A 393 -3.54 4.19 14.48
N LYS A 394 -3.52 3.26 15.45
CA LYS A 394 -2.86 1.97 15.24
C LYS A 394 -3.34 1.41 13.89
N TYR A 395 -2.39 1.05 13.04
CA TYR A 395 -2.64 0.65 11.67
C TYR A 395 -1.75 -0.55 11.37
N ILE A 396 -2.30 -1.53 10.66
CA ILE A 396 -1.59 -2.75 10.28
C ILE A 396 -1.55 -2.81 8.75
N ASP A 397 -0.36 -3.06 8.19
CA ASP A 397 -0.19 -3.36 6.77
C ASP A 397 -0.33 -4.87 6.52
N VAL A 398 -0.83 -5.27 5.35
CA VAL A 398 -0.86 -6.69 4.95
C VAL A 398 0.55 -7.29 4.94
N LYS A 399 1.55 -6.48 4.62
CA LYS A 399 2.96 -6.86 4.70
C LYS A 399 3.37 -7.28 6.12
N ASP A 400 2.88 -6.61 7.17
CA ASP A 400 3.22 -6.95 8.55
C ASP A 400 2.65 -8.31 8.93
N VAL A 401 1.46 -8.64 8.43
CA VAL A 401 0.80 -9.94 8.60
C VAL A 401 1.55 -11.05 7.86
N ILE A 402 1.92 -10.85 6.60
CA ILE A 402 2.63 -11.86 5.79
C ILE A 402 4.07 -12.08 6.27
N ASP A 403 4.78 -11.02 6.66
CA ASP A 403 6.15 -11.11 7.20
C ASP A 403 6.20 -11.73 8.62
N MET A 404 5.06 -12.22 9.15
CA MET A 404 4.89 -12.80 10.48
C MET A 404 5.23 -11.84 11.64
N LYS A 405 5.18 -10.53 11.40
CA LYS A 405 5.38 -9.46 12.42
C LYS A 405 4.06 -8.93 13.01
N GLY A 406 2.93 -9.36 12.45
CA GLY A 406 1.60 -8.88 12.80
C GLY A 406 1.03 -9.43 14.11
N ALA A 407 1.54 -10.55 14.63
CA ALA A 407 1.02 -11.18 15.86
C ALA A 407 1.08 -10.23 17.06
N ASP A 408 2.27 -9.64 17.29
CA ASP A 408 2.51 -8.70 18.38
C ASP A 408 1.63 -7.43 18.25
N HIS A 409 1.28 -7.05 17.02
CA HIS A 409 0.45 -5.88 16.76
C HIS A 409 -1.03 -6.13 17.11
N LEU A 410 -1.58 -7.29 16.74
CA LEU A 410 -2.97 -7.65 17.06
C LEU A 410 -3.17 -7.83 18.56
N GLU A 411 -2.22 -8.48 19.23
CA GLU A 411 -2.23 -8.62 20.69
C GLU A 411 -2.19 -7.23 21.38
N SER A 412 -1.40 -6.29 20.86
CA SER A 412 -1.38 -4.92 21.38
C SER A 412 -2.73 -4.21 21.22
N ILE A 413 -3.44 -4.39 20.10
CA ILE A 413 -4.77 -3.79 19.91
C ILE A 413 -5.79 -4.45 20.84
N LEU A 414 -5.74 -5.78 20.99
CA LEU A 414 -6.62 -6.52 21.89
C LEU A 414 -6.49 -6.03 23.34
N ARG A 415 -5.26 -5.91 23.86
CA ARG A 415 -5.00 -5.37 25.20
C ARG A 415 -5.53 -3.95 25.39
N ILE A 416 -5.45 -3.12 24.35
CA ILE A 416 -6.04 -1.77 24.38
C ILE A 416 -7.56 -1.86 24.51
N TYR A 417 -8.23 -2.73 23.74
CA TYR A 417 -9.68 -2.90 23.82
C TYR A 417 -10.14 -3.46 25.17
N GLU A 418 -9.41 -4.43 25.73
CA GLU A 418 -9.72 -5.00 27.05
C GLU A 418 -9.61 -3.94 28.15
N ALA A 419 -8.54 -3.12 28.14
CA ALA A 419 -8.43 -1.99 29.05
C ALA A 419 -9.58 -0.98 28.84
N ALA A 420 -9.89 -0.67 27.59
CA ALA A 420 -10.95 0.28 27.24
C ALA A 420 -12.35 -0.18 27.66
N ALA A 421 -12.64 -1.48 27.58
CA ALA A 421 -13.89 -2.07 28.05
C ALA A 421 -14.17 -1.71 29.52
N THR A 422 -13.12 -1.68 30.35
CA THR A 422 -13.24 -1.35 31.77
C THR A 422 -13.29 0.16 32.05
N ALA A 423 -12.47 0.95 31.35
CA ALA A 423 -12.14 2.31 31.78
C ALA A 423 -12.59 3.43 30.82
N ASN A 424 -12.85 3.15 29.54
CA ASN A 424 -12.98 4.19 28.52
C ASN A 424 -14.37 4.23 27.89
N PRO A 425 -15.24 5.19 28.26
CA PRO A 425 -16.43 5.49 27.49
C PRO A 425 -16.07 6.16 26.17
N SER A 426 -16.97 6.10 25.20
CA SER A 426 -16.92 6.91 23.99
C SER A 426 -17.95 8.03 24.06
N LYS A 427 -17.61 9.18 23.48
CA LYS A 427 -18.47 10.35 23.38
C LYS A 427 -18.80 10.60 21.92
N ALA A 428 -19.96 11.18 21.65
CA ALA A 428 -20.35 11.63 20.32
C ALA A 428 -19.95 13.10 20.16
N ARG A 429 -19.29 13.42 19.05
CA ARG A 429 -18.82 14.77 18.75
C ARG A 429 -19.40 15.26 17.43
N LEU A 430 -19.83 16.51 17.41
CA LEU A 430 -20.27 17.23 16.21
C LEU A 430 -19.44 18.50 16.10
N GLU A 431 -18.80 18.70 14.97
CA GLU A 431 -18.01 19.88 14.62
C GLU A 431 -18.64 20.58 13.43
N VAL A 432 -18.71 21.90 13.49
CA VAL A 432 -19.19 22.75 12.40
C VAL A 432 -18.16 23.84 12.15
N ARG A 433 -17.67 23.92 10.91
CA ARG A 433 -16.83 25.03 10.45
C ARG A 433 -17.71 26.16 9.96
N VAL A 434 -17.59 27.31 10.60
CA VAL A 434 -18.35 28.54 10.28
C VAL A 434 -17.42 29.74 10.14
N PRO A 435 -17.85 30.81 9.45
CA PRO A 435 -17.17 32.09 9.52
C PRO A 435 -17.03 32.56 10.97
N PHE A 436 -15.92 33.23 11.28
CA PHE A 436 -15.60 33.72 12.62
C PHE A 436 -16.73 34.54 13.24
N SER A 437 -17.39 35.39 12.45
CA SER A 437 -18.54 36.20 12.89
C SER A 437 -19.76 35.38 13.37
N LYS A 438 -19.85 34.10 13.01
CA LYS A 438 -20.92 33.18 13.41
C LYS A 438 -20.49 32.23 14.53
N ALA A 439 -19.20 32.20 14.87
CA ALA A 439 -18.61 31.22 15.77
C ALA A 439 -19.21 31.28 17.17
N ALA A 440 -19.58 32.45 17.71
CA ALA A 440 -20.21 32.57 19.02
C ALA A 440 -21.68 32.09 19.07
N HIS A 441 -22.34 31.93 17.91
CA HIS A 441 -23.78 31.67 17.83
C HIS A 441 -24.11 30.23 17.46
N VAL A 442 -23.29 29.58 16.62
CA VAL A 442 -23.52 28.20 16.18
C VAL A 442 -23.42 27.22 17.35
N LEU A 443 -24.24 26.16 17.32
CA LEU A 443 -24.29 25.11 18.35
C LEU A 443 -24.53 25.63 19.78
N THR A 444 -25.26 26.73 19.98
CA THR A 444 -25.61 27.25 21.32
C THR A 444 -26.98 26.81 21.82
N GLN A 445 -27.77 26.15 20.96
CA GLN A 445 -29.13 25.71 21.28
C GLN A 445 -29.43 24.39 20.59
N PHE A 446 -29.97 23.42 21.34
CA PHE A 446 -30.42 22.13 20.82
C PHE A 446 -31.72 21.69 21.47
N GLU A 447 -32.57 21.04 20.69
CA GLU A 447 -33.72 20.34 21.24
C GLU A 447 -33.27 18.99 21.80
N SER A 448 -33.22 18.90 23.13
CA SER A 448 -32.72 17.72 23.85
C SER A 448 -33.44 16.43 23.45
N THR A 449 -34.75 16.49 23.18
CA THR A 449 -35.55 15.36 22.73
C THR A 449 -35.04 14.80 21.40
N ILE A 450 -34.87 15.67 20.40
CA ILE A 450 -34.37 15.25 19.08
C ILE A 450 -32.92 14.79 19.18
N MET A 451 -32.07 15.44 19.99
CA MET A 451 -30.69 14.98 20.18
C MET A 451 -30.62 13.57 20.77
N ARG A 452 -31.50 13.26 21.74
CA ARG A 452 -31.66 11.90 22.25
C ARG A 452 -32.09 10.94 21.15
N GLU A 453 -32.99 11.34 20.26
CA GLU A 453 -33.41 10.53 19.09
C GLU A 453 -32.28 10.28 18.09
N CYS A 454 -31.27 11.13 18.03
CA CYS A 454 -30.12 10.99 17.13
C CYS A 454 -28.98 10.12 17.65
N LEU A 455 -29.05 9.70 18.91
CA LEU A 455 -27.95 9.01 19.60
C LEU A 455 -28.38 7.66 20.19
N CYS A 456 -27.43 6.74 20.23
CA CYS A 456 -27.55 5.47 20.96
C CYS A 456 -26.44 5.38 22.01
N THR A 457 -26.73 4.76 23.15
CA THR A 457 -25.77 4.56 24.25
C THR A 457 -25.61 3.08 24.54
N PHE A 458 -24.37 2.63 24.70
CA PHE A 458 -24.02 1.24 24.98
C PHE A 458 -23.17 1.15 26.23
N PRO A 459 -23.39 0.16 27.12
CA PRO A 459 -22.43 -0.14 28.17
C PRO A 459 -21.03 -0.36 27.56
N ARG A 460 -19.99 0.14 28.24
CA ARG A 460 -18.60 0.06 27.73
C ARG A 460 -18.20 -1.37 27.37
N ASN A 461 -18.55 -2.32 28.23
CA ASN A 461 -18.29 -3.73 28.01
C ASN A 461 -18.92 -4.23 26.71
N ASP A 462 -20.20 -3.93 26.46
CA ASP A 462 -20.90 -4.39 25.25
C ASP A 462 -20.25 -3.79 23.99
N TRP A 463 -19.91 -2.49 24.01
CA TRP A 463 -19.28 -1.78 22.88
C TRP A 463 -17.88 -2.30 22.53
N TRP A 464 -16.99 -2.40 23.54
CA TRP A 464 -15.62 -2.82 23.31
C TRP A 464 -15.52 -4.33 23.08
N ASN A 465 -16.34 -5.15 23.75
CA ASN A 465 -16.35 -6.59 23.51
C ASN A 465 -16.82 -6.94 22.11
N PHE A 466 -17.72 -6.14 21.50
CA PHE A 466 -18.06 -6.34 20.10
C PHE A 466 -16.83 -6.26 19.19
N ARG A 467 -15.94 -5.27 19.41
CA ARG A 467 -14.68 -5.15 18.66
C ARG A 467 -13.72 -6.29 18.97
N ILE A 468 -13.63 -6.69 20.24
CA ILE A 468 -12.78 -7.81 20.69
C ILE A 468 -13.18 -9.10 19.99
N ILE A 469 -14.47 -9.45 19.97
CA ILE A 469 -14.98 -10.66 19.30
C ILE A 469 -14.56 -10.69 17.83
N ARG A 470 -14.70 -9.57 17.12
CA ARG A 470 -14.31 -9.48 15.71
C ARG A 470 -12.79 -9.56 15.53
N LEU A 471 -12.03 -8.87 16.37
CA LEU A 471 -10.56 -8.89 16.32
C LEU A 471 -10.02 -10.30 16.58
N MET A 472 -10.56 -11.00 17.59
CA MET A 472 -10.17 -12.39 17.92
C MET A 472 -10.50 -13.36 16.79
N ALA A 473 -11.63 -13.19 16.11
CA ALA A 473 -11.97 -14.03 14.96
C ALA A 473 -11.02 -13.80 13.77
N VAL A 474 -10.61 -12.54 13.54
CA VAL A 474 -9.56 -12.24 12.55
C VAL A 474 -8.22 -12.82 12.97
N ASP A 475 -7.83 -12.70 14.23
CA ASP A 475 -6.57 -13.26 14.74
C ASP A 475 -6.52 -14.77 14.54
N GLU A 476 -7.62 -15.49 14.78
CA GLU A 476 -7.75 -16.92 14.50
C GLU A 476 -7.53 -17.26 13.01
N VAL A 477 -8.14 -16.48 12.11
CA VAL A 477 -7.95 -16.63 10.65
C VAL A 477 -6.49 -16.41 10.26
N LEU A 478 -5.86 -15.35 10.77
CA LEU A 478 -4.48 -14.98 10.43
C LEU A 478 -3.46 -15.94 11.06
N ALA A 479 -3.74 -16.48 12.26
CA ALA A 479 -2.94 -17.52 12.90
C ALA A 479 -2.96 -18.80 12.06
N ARG A 480 -4.15 -19.27 11.65
CA ARG A 480 -4.27 -20.45 10.78
C ARG A 480 -3.56 -20.24 9.44
N GLN A 481 -3.71 -19.06 8.82
CA GLN A 481 -2.96 -18.75 7.59
C GLN A 481 -1.44 -18.79 7.80
N ARG A 482 -0.94 -18.37 8.98
CA ARG A 482 0.49 -18.43 9.32
C ARG A 482 0.99 -19.86 9.49
N ASP A 483 0.13 -20.78 9.87
CA ASP A 483 0.47 -22.20 10.05
C ASP A 483 0.25 -23.01 8.76
N THR A 484 -0.55 -22.52 7.81
CA THR A 484 -0.75 -23.15 6.49
C THR A 484 0.54 -23.17 5.65
N PRO A 485 0.88 -24.29 4.98
CA PRO A 485 1.94 -24.31 3.97
C PRO A 485 1.76 -23.25 2.87
N GLY A 486 2.86 -22.82 2.25
CA GLY A 486 2.84 -21.74 1.25
C GLY A 486 1.86 -21.97 0.09
N ILE A 487 1.69 -23.22 -0.37
CA ILE A 487 0.76 -23.55 -1.47
C ILE A 487 -0.68 -23.14 -1.14
N GLY A 488 -1.16 -23.41 0.07
CA GLY A 488 -2.51 -23.01 0.49
C GLY A 488 -2.62 -21.52 0.81
N ARG A 489 -1.59 -20.95 1.45
CA ARG A 489 -1.59 -19.54 1.88
C ARG A 489 -1.60 -18.54 0.72
N PHE A 490 -0.95 -18.89 -0.39
CA PHE A 490 -0.82 -18.00 -1.55
C PHE A 490 -1.92 -18.20 -2.60
N GLN A 491 -2.96 -18.99 -2.31
CA GLN A 491 -4.18 -18.99 -3.12
C GLN A 491 -4.83 -17.59 -3.11
N LEU A 492 -5.41 -17.17 -4.22
CA LEU A 492 -5.93 -15.82 -4.41
C LEU A 492 -7.03 -15.50 -3.37
N GLU A 493 -7.87 -16.46 -3.06
CA GLU A 493 -8.97 -16.37 -2.12
C GLU A 493 -8.48 -16.29 -0.68
N ALA A 494 -7.39 -16.98 -0.34
CA ALA A 494 -6.71 -16.89 0.94
C ALA A 494 -6.07 -15.50 1.09
N LEU A 495 -5.33 -15.03 0.09
CA LEU A 495 -4.70 -13.69 0.09
C LEU A 495 -5.76 -12.57 0.15
N THR A 496 -6.85 -12.72 -0.60
CA THR A 496 -7.97 -11.76 -0.56
C THR A 496 -8.59 -11.73 0.83
N LEU A 497 -8.78 -12.88 1.48
CA LEU A 497 -9.21 -12.93 2.88
C LEU A 497 -8.21 -12.26 3.81
N THR A 498 -6.89 -12.45 3.64
CA THR A 498 -5.85 -11.77 4.43
C THR A 498 -6.00 -10.25 4.34
N ALA A 499 -6.13 -9.72 3.12
CA ALA A 499 -6.30 -8.30 2.88
C ALA A 499 -7.62 -7.78 3.47
N ALA A 500 -8.72 -8.53 3.31
CA ALA A 500 -10.03 -8.19 3.88
C ALA A 500 -10.00 -8.15 5.41
N CYS A 501 -9.31 -9.09 6.05
CA CYS A 501 -9.07 -9.11 7.49
C CYS A 501 -8.33 -7.85 7.96
N VAL A 502 -7.27 -7.44 7.26
CA VAL A 502 -6.52 -6.20 7.59
C VAL A 502 -7.38 -4.96 7.41
N TRP A 503 -8.13 -4.87 6.31
CA TRP A 503 -9.10 -3.79 6.08
C TRP A 503 -10.13 -3.71 7.21
N LEU A 504 -10.69 -4.85 7.63
CA LEU A 504 -11.63 -4.94 8.74
C LEU A 504 -10.98 -4.48 10.06
N ILE A 505 -9.79 -4.96 10.43
CA ILE A 505 -9.13 -4.55 11.68
C ILE A 505 -8.96 -3.03 11.74
N ASN A 506 -8.45 -2.43 10.66
CA ASN A 506 -8.24 -0.99 10.58
C ASN A 506 -9.59 -0.24 10.64
N GLY A 507 -10.65 -0.78 10.04
CA GLY A 507 -12.01 -0.23 10.10
C GLY A 507 -12.77 -0.44 11.42
N LEU A 508 -12.26 -1.25 12.37
CA LEU A 508 -12.92 -1.44 13.66
C LEU A 508 -12.88 -0.19 14.53
N HIS A 509 -11.83 0.60 14.40
CA HIS A 509 -11.52 1.75 15.25
C HIS A 509 -11.13 3.02 14.48
N SER A 510 -11.06 2.92 13.16
CA SER A 510 -11.00 4.04 12.23
C SER A 510 -12.12 3.92 11.20
N ARG A 511 -12.34 4.97 10.41
CA ARG A 511 -13.22 4.89 9.24
C ARG A 511 -12.72 3.78 8.31
N PRO A 512 -13.60 2.87 7.81
CA PRO A 512 -13.22 1.92 6.80
C PRO A 512 -12.67 2.63 5.55
N ASP A 513 -11.55 2.14 5.01
CA ASP A 513 -10.97 2.69 3.78
C ASP A 513 -11.93 2.44 2.61
N ASP A 514 -12.23 3.49 1.86
CA ASP A 514 -13.11 3.50 0.69
C ASP A 514 -12.42 4.08 -0.55
N GLY A 515 -11.07 4.13 -0.56
CA GLY A 515 -10.29 4.44 -1.76
C GLY A 515 -10.45 3.37 -2.84
N SER A 516 -9.99 3.67 -4.07
CA SER A 516 -10.19 2.78 -5.23
C SER A 516 -9.76 1.32 -5.00
N ALA A 517 -8.58 1.09 -4.41
CA ALA A 517 -8.10 -0.26 -4.09
C ALA A 517 -8.91 -0.93 -2.96
N ALA A 518 -9.41 -0.16 -1.99
CA ALA A 518 -10.28 -0.68 -0.94
C ALA A 518 -11.67 -1.03 -1.49
N ARG A 519 -12.25 -0.22 -2.39
CA ARG A 519 -13.52 -0.55 -3.07
C ARG A 519 -13.44 -1.86 -3.84
N GLN A 520 -12.33 -2.11 -4.53
CA GLN A 520 -12.08 -3.38 -5.21
C GLN A 520 -12.00 -4.57 -4.24
N LEU A 521 -11.31 -4.40 -3.11
CA LEU A 521 -11.25 -5.42 -2.07
C LEU A 521 -12.62 -5.69 -1.45
N ILE A 522 -13.40 -4.64 -1.17
CA ILE A 522 -14.78 -4.74 -0.68
C ILE A 522 -15.62 -5.55 -1.68
N HIS A 523 -15.51 -5.26 -2.97
CA HIS A 523 -16.23 -5.99 -4.03
C HIS A 523 -15.83 -7.47 -4.09
N ALA A 524 -14.55 -7.77 -3.88
CA ALA A 524 -14.04 -9.14 -3.86
C ALA A 524 -14.38 -9.91 -2.56
N SER A 525 -14.63 -9.22 -1.44
CA SER A 525 -14.73 -9.87 -0.12
C SER A 525 -16.13 -9.85 0.51
N LEU A 526 -17.04 -8.98 0.07
CA LEU A 526 -18.38 -8.83 0.66
C LEU A 526 -19.49 -9.50 -0.15
N PRO A 527 -20.69 -9.68 0.44
CA PRO A 527 -21.90 -10.00 -0.30
C PRO A 527 -22.21 -8.97 -1.39
N LEU A 528 -22.65 -9.46 -2.56
CA LEU A 528 -23.00 -8.63 -3.71
C LEU A 528 -24.50 -8.76 -4.02
N THR A 529 -25.07 -7.70 -4.57
CA THR A 529 -26.42 -7.70 -5.16
C THR A 529 -26.39 -6.99 -6.51
N ASP A 530 -27.45 -7.15 -7.29
CA ASP A 530 -27.60 -6.41 -8.54
C ASP A 530 -27.77 -4.92 -8.25
N ALA A 531 -27.07 -4.05 -9.00
CA ALA A 531 -27.07 -2.61 -8.73
C ALA A 531 -28.49 -1.99 -8.80
N GLU A 532 -29.39 -2.57 -9.60
CA GLU A 532 -30.77 -2.11 -9.73
C GLU A 532 -31.61 -2.43 -8.48
N ASP A 533 -31.27 -3.50 -7.77
CA ASP A 533 -31.96 -3.96 -6.55
C ASP A 533 -31.30 -3.43 -5.26
N ALA A 534 -30.14 -2.79 -5.38
CA ALA A 534 -29.37 -2.30 -4.25
C ALA A 534 -30.07 -1.11 -3.56
N ASP A 535 -30.44 -1.31 -2.30
CA ASP A 535 -30.80 -0.20 -1.43
C ASP A 535 -29.57 0.67 -1.17
N ALA A 536 -29.65 1.95 -1.56
CA ALA A 536 -28.58 2.93 -1.38
C ALA A 536 -28.15 3.08 0.09
N ASP A 537 -29.06 2.80 1.04
CA ASP A 537 -28.74 2.88 2.46
C ASP A 537 -27.91 1.68 2.94
N LEU A 538 -27.89 0.56 2.20
CA LEU A 538 -27.06 -0.63 2.49
C LEU A 538 -25.68 -0.60 1.82
N LEU A 539 -25.42 0.39 0.95
CA LEU A 539 -24.13 0.58 0.29
C LEU A 539 -23.08 1.19 1.22
N LEU A 540 -21.86 0.65 1.20
CA LEU A 540 -20.75 1.16 2.02
C LEU A 540 -20.16 2.47 1.50
N TYR A 541 -20.30 2.73 0.20
CA TYR A 541 -19.84 3.95 -0.46
C TYR A 541 -20.81 4.35 -1.58
N PRO A 542 -20.86 5.64 -1.94
CA PRO A 542 -21.70 6.10 -3.05
C PRO A 542 -21.34 5.34 -4.33
N THR A 543 -22.32 4.62 -4.89
CA THR A 543 -22.19 3.88 -6.15
C THR A 543 -23.36 4.27 -7.05
N SER A 544 -23.12 4.47 -8.34
CA SER A 544 -24.21 4.71 -9.30
C SER A 544 -25.02 3.42 -9.49
N THR A 545 -26.30 3.44 -9.13
CA THR A 545 -27.24 2.31 -9.31
C THR A 545 -28.08 2.41 -10.57
N ARG A 546 -27.93 3.49 -11.37
CA ARG A 546 -28.71 3.69 -12.60
C ARG A 546 -27.99 3.18 -13.85
N ARG A 547 -28.74 2.48 -14.71
CA ARG A 547 -28.34 2.14 -16.09
C ARG A 547 -28.07 3.45 -16.85
N ARG A 548 -26.81 3.73 -17.20
CA ARG A 548 -26.46 4.84 -18.10
C ARG A 548 -27.10 4.52 -19.46
N GLN A 549 -28.26 5.11 -19.76
CA GLN A 549 -28.72 5.16 -21.14
C GLN A 549 -27.67 5.98 -21.90
N LEU A 550 -27.00 5.35 -22.86
CA LEU A 550 -26.13 6.02 -23.82
C LEU A 550 -27.01 6.92 -24.70
N THR A 551 -27.37 8.10 -24.19
CA THR A 551 -27.78 9.22 -25.03
C THR A 551 -26.57 10.11 -25.18
N HIS A 552 -26.06 10.22 -26.41
CA HIS A 552 -25.10 11.23 -26.81
C HIS A 552 -25.72 12.61 -26.53
N GLU A 553 -25.28 13.27 -25.45
CA GLU A 553 -25.37 14.71 -25.16
C GLU A 553 -25.26 14.85 -23.64
N ASP A 554 -24.05 15.07 -23.13
CA ASP A 554 -23.75 15.73 -21.84
C ASP A 554 -22.21 15.84 -21.69
N GLU A 555 -21.61 16.64 -22.57
CA GLU A 555 -20.33 17.30 -22.30
C GLU A 555 -20.65 18.57 -21.49
N ASP A 556 -20.61 18.50 -20.16
CA ASP A 556 -20.23 19.61 -19.27
C ASP A 556 -20.43 19.21 -17.79
N GLY A 557 -19.37 18.68 -17.19
CA GLY A 557 -19.34 18.33 -15.77
C GLY A 557 -17.96 17.83 -15.37
N SER A 558 -17.07 18.76 -15.00
CA SER A 558 -15.74 18.42 -14.49
C SER A 558 -15.85 17.88 -13.07
N ASP A 559 -15.83 16.56 -12.92
CA ASP A 559 -15.34 15.87 -11.73
C ASP A 559 -14.39 14.74 -12.17
N SER A 560 -13.10 15.03 -12.06
CA SER A 560 -12.04 14.05 -12.18
C SER A 560 -12.02 13.18 -10.92
N ASP A 561 -12.52 11.95 -11.03
CA ASP A 561 -12.00 10.73 -10.35
C ASP A 561 -12.94 9.51 -10.46
N ASN A 562 -13.96 9.53 -11.34
CA ASN A 562 -14.67 8.31 -11.72
C ASN A 562 -13.88 7.55 -12.81
N SER A 563 -12.77 6.93 -12.42
CA SER A 563 -12.31 5.71 -13.10
C SER A 563 -13.16 4.54 -12.62
N ASP A 564 -14.45 4.56 -12.96
CA ASP A 564 -15.28 3.36 -12.91
C ASP A 564 -14.72 2.41 -13.97
N ASN A 565 -13.81 1.55 -13.50
CA ASN A 565 -13.29 0.41 -14.21
C ASN A 565 -14.47 -0.35 -14.83
N HIS A 566 -14.55 -0.35 -16.16
CA HIS A 566 -15.35 -1.28 -16.96
C HIS A 566 -14.87 -2.72 -16.70
N LEU A 567 -15.20 -3.27 -15.53
CA LEU A 567 -15.02 -4.67 -15.18
C LEU A 567 -16.38 -5.34 -15.34
N ASN A 568 -16.78 -5.59 -16.59
CA ASN A 568 -17.61 -6.72 -17.04
C ASN A 568 -18.02 -6.55 -18.51
N ASP A 569 -17.14 -6.95 -19.44
CA ASP A 569 -17.41 -7.04 -20.88
C ASP A 569 -18.21 -8.33 -21.25
N ASN A 570 -19.04 -8.83 -20.33
CA ASN A 570 -19.76 -10.11 -20.47
C ASN A 570 -21.29 -9.98 -20.33
N GLY A 571 -21.87 -8.83 -20.65
CA GLY A 571 -23.32 -8.65 -20.74
C GLY A 571 -24.12 -8.91 -19.44
N ARG A 572 -23.45 -9.04 -18.28
CA ARG A 572 -24.09 -9.15 -16.97
C ARG A 572 -24.35 -7.77 -16.37
N LEU A 573 -25.48 -7.62 -15.69
CA LEU A 573 -25.81 -6.41 -14.94
C LEU A 573 -24.68 -6.08 -13.94
N PRO A 574 -24.39 -4.79 -13.69
CA PRO A 574 -23.39 -4.40 -12.71
C PRO A 574 -23.84 -4.86 -11.32
N VAL A 575 -22.98 -5.57 -10.60
CA VAL A 575 -23.21 -5.99 -9.21
C VAL A 575 -22.45 -5.05 -8.25
N VAL A 576 -23.00 -4.82 -7.06
CA VAL A 576 -22.45 -3.90 -6.05
C VAL A 576 -22.41 -4.55 -4.66
N PRO A 577 -21.42 -4.22 -3.81
CA PRO A 577 -21.31 -4.78 -2.48
C PRO A 577 -22.29 -4.15 -1.51
N ILE A 578 -22.90 -4.97 -0.65
CA ILE A 578 -23.89 -4.55 0.33
C ILE A 578 -23.57 -5.06 1.74
N ALA A 579 -23.97 -4.28 2.74
CA ALA A 579 -23.95 -4.68 4.14
C ALA A 579 -25.38 -4.87 4.66
N ALA A 580 -26.10 -5.86 4.13
CA ALA A 580 -27.52 -6.09 4.42
C ALA A 580 -27.83 -6.51 5.86
N ASN A 581 -26.84 -7.04 6.58
CA ASN A 581 -27.06 -7.76 7.84
C ASN A 581 -26.77 -6.91 9.08
N GLY A 582 -27.00 -5.59 8.99
CA GLY A 582 -26.79 -4.65 10.09
C GLY A 582 -25.32 -4.33 10.41
N VAL A 583 -24.39 -5.18 9.97
CA VAL A 583 -22.94 -5.03 10.08
C VAL A 583 -22.28 -5.55 8.80
N VAL A 584 -21.07 -5.06 8.49
CA VAL A 584 -20.24 -5.65 7.41
C VAL A 584 -19.82 -7.07 7.80
N PHE A 585 -20.34 -8.06 7.07
CA PHE A 585 -19.85 -9.44 7.06
C PHE A 585 -19.18 -9.74 5.72
N PHE A 586 -18.16 -10.61 5.74
CA PHE A 586 -17.58 -11.15 4.51
C PHE A 586 -18.58 -12.08 3.81
N ARG A 587 -18.37 -12.28 2.51
CA ARG A 587 -18.96 -13.44 1.82
C ARG A 587 -18.40 -14.73 2.44
N ARG A 588 -19.04 -15.86 2.14
CA ARG A 588 -18.75 -17.13 2.82
C ARG A 588 -17.25 -17.45 2.87
N VAL A 589 -16.75 -17.69 4.07
CA VAL A 589 -15.37 -18.10 4.35
C VAL A 589 -15.35 -19.62 4.54
N ILE A 590 -14.37 -20.30 3.95
CA ILE A 590 -14.07 -21.70 4.23
C ILE A 590 -13.03 -21.69 5.34
N VAL A 591 -13.44 -22.12 6.53
CA VAL A 591 -12.58 -22.21 7.69
C VAL A 591 -11.93 -23.60 7.69
N ALA A 592 -10.91 -23.77 6.85
CA ALA A 592 -10.09 -24.98 6.78
C ALA A 592 -8.67 -24.70 7.31
N ASN A 593 -7.75 -25.65 7.16
CA ASN A 593 -6.32 -25.43 7.47
C ASN A 593 -5.74 -24.23 6.70
N SER A 594 -6.28 -23.90 5.53
CA SER A 594 -6.06 -22.64 4.81
C SER A 594 -7.37 -21.86 4.77
N PRO A 595 -7.62 -20.91 5.69
CA PRO A 595 -8.80 -20.07 5.61
C PRO A 595 -8.82 -19.25 4.33
N GLN A 596 -9.93 -19.33 3.59
CA GLN A 596 -10.09 -18.66 2.30
C GLN A 596 -11.53 -18.23 2.04
N LEU A 597 -11.72 -17.21 1.19
CA LEU A 597 -13.06 -16.91 0.68
C LEU A 597 -13.53 -18.04 -0.23
N ARG A 598 -14.84 -18.32 -0.26
CA ARG A 598 -15.38 -19.32 -1.18
C ARG A 598 -15.10 -18.93 -2.64
N MET A 599 -14.67 -19.91 -3.44
CA MET A 599 -14.39 -19.78 -4.87
C MET A 599 -15.63 -19.34 -5.65
N GLY A 600 -15.41 -18.61 -6.75
CA GLY A 600 -16.44 -18.28 -7.74
C GLY A 600 -17.09 -16.90 -7.60
N GLY A 601 -16.65 -16.08 -6.63
CA GLY A 601 -17.02 -14.66 -6.56
C GLY A 601 -16.02 -13.75 -7.27
N VAL A 602 -16.23 -12.43 -7.19
CA VAL A 602 -15.33 -11.44 -7.80
C VAL A 602 -13.93 -11.53 -7.17
N THR A 603 -12.91 -11.37 -8.00
CA THR A 603 -11.49 -11.42 -7.61
C THR A 603 -10.91 -10.03 -7.47
N LEU A 604 -9.90 -9.88 -6.61
CA LEU A 604 -9.16 -8.63 -6.46
C LEU A 604 -8.34 -8.36 -7.73
N SER A 605 -8.53 -7.18 -8.34
CA SER A 605 -7.77 -6.81 -9.54
C SER A 605 -6.30 -6.52 -9.24
N GLU A 606 -5.41 -6.63 -10.25
CA GLU A 606 -3.96 -6.47 -10.07
C GLU A 606 -3.54 -5.11 -9.46
N PRO A 607 -4.12 -3.95 -9.87
CA PRO A 607 -3.87 -2.69 -9.18
C PRO A 607 -4.26 -2.71 -7.70
N GLY A 608 -5.43 -3.27 -7.37
CA GLY A 608 -5.90 -3.41 -5.99
C GLY A 608 -4.98 -4.33 -5.19
N PHE A 609 -4.57 -5.45 -5.78
CA PHE A 609 -3.61 -6.37 -5.20
C PHE A 609 -2.27 -5.66 -4.91
N SER A 610 -1.71 -4.98 -5.91
CA SER A 610 -0.44 -4.26 -5.78
C SER A 610 -0.48 -3.18 -4.69
N TYR A 611 -1.63 -2.52 -4.49
CA TYR A 611 -1.81 -1.57 -3.39
C TYR A 611 -1.72 -2.25 -2.01
N TRP A 612 -2.48 -3.32 -1.81
CA TRP A 612 -2.54 -4.02 -0.51
C TRP A 612 -1.24 -4.76 -0.16
N PHE A 613 -0.62 -5.40 -1.14
CA PHE A 613 0.57 -6.24 -0.94
C PHE A 613 1.90 -5.50 -1.20
N GLY A 614 1.85 -4.29 -1.77
CA GLY A 614 3.03 -3.49 -2.15
C GLY A 614 3.82 -4.07 -3.34
N MET A 615 3.31 -5.11 -3.98
CA MET A 615 3.87 -5.77 -5.17
C MET A 615 2.78 -6.58 -5.88
N ASP A 616 3.03 -6.89 -7.15
CA ASP A 616 2.16 -7.78 -7.93
C ASP A 616 2.13 -9.21 -7.38
N ARG A 617 1.12 -9.98 -7.77
CA ARG A 617 0.90 -11.35 -7.27
C ARG A 617 2.09 -12.27 -7.52
N GLU A 618 2.65 -12.21 -8.72
CA GLU A 618 3.79 -13.05 -9.09
C GLU A 618 5.03 -12.74 -8.25
N ARG A 619 5.31 -11.47 -7.95
CA ARG A 619 6.40 -11.07 -7.05
C ARG A 619 6.13 -11.48 -5.61
N LEU A 620 4.88 -11.43 -5.16
CA LEU A 620 4.51 -11.89 -3.82
C LEU A 620 4.77 -13.40 -3.69
N GLU A 621 4.23 -14.18 -4.64
CA GLU A 621 4.47 -15.62 -4.70
C GLU A 621 5.98 -15.91 -4.78
N ALA A 622 6.72 -15.25 -5.68
CA ALA A 622 8.17 -15.43 -5.79
C ALA A 622 8.93 -15.12 -4.50
N LYS A 623 8.47 -14.12 -3.73
CA LYS A 623 9.11 -13.69 -2.49
C LYS A 623 8.90 -14.67 -1.34
N TYR A 624 7.71 -15.27 -1.25
CA TYR A 624 7.30 -16.03 -0.06
C TYR A 624 7.05 -17.52 -0.33
N ARG A 625 6.72 -17.91 -1.55
CA ARG A 625 6.71 -19.30 -2.02
C ARG A 625 8.16 -19.68 -2.33
N ARG A 626 8.78 -20.45 -1.43
CA ARG A 626 10.02 -21.15 -1.78
C ARG A 626 9.67 -22.28 -2.75
N THR A 627 9.48 -21.97 -4.04
CA THR A 627 9.62 -22.91 -5.17
C THR A 627 9.53 -22.25 -6.55
N GLY A 628 10.63 -22.38 -7.30
CA GLY A 628 10.66 -22.95 -8.65
C GLY A 628 10.24 -22.13 -9.88
N ILE A 629 9.04 -21.58 -9.97
CA ILE A 629 8.55 -21.08 -11.28
C ILE A 629 7.86 -19.73 -11.14
N VAL A 630 8.52 -18.69 -11.66
CA VAL A 630 7.93 -17.38 -11.97
C VAL A 630 7.86 -17.23 -13.50
N ASP A 631 6.72 -16.75 -14.00
CA ASP A 631 6.44 -16.51 -15.41
C ASP A 631 7.43 -15.51 -16.04
N LYS A 632 7.75 -15.74 -17.32
CA LYS A 632 8.78 -15.03 -18.09
C LYS A 632 8.37 -13.61 -18.52
N ASN A 633 7.12 -13.20 -18.34
CA ASN A 633 6.67 -11.85 -18.72
C ASN A 633 6.84 -10.79 -17.64
N VAL A 634 6.92 -11.17 -16.35
CA VAL A 634 6.96 -10.21 -15.22
C VAL A 634 8.36 -9.63 -14.92
N ILE A 635 9.41 -10.12 -15.61
CA ILE A 635 10.80 -9.62 -15.45
C ILE A 635 11.25 -8.73 -16.64
N ALA A 636 10.40 -8.52 -17.65
CA ALA A 636 10.74 -7.72 -18.84
C ALA A 636 10.43 -6.22 -18.66
N THR A 637 10.87 -5.61 -17.58
CA THR A 637 10.99 -4.13 -17.52
C THR A 637 12.28 -3.77 -16.83
N ILE A 638 13.36 -3.84 -17.62
CA ILE A 638 14.58 -3.01 -17.62
C ILE A 638 15.62 -3.80 -18.42
N ARG A 639 15.97 -3.24 -19.58
CA ARG A 639 16.93 -3.79 -20.55
C ARG A 639 18.24 -4.22 -19.87
N SER A 640 18.66 -5.48 -20.03
CA SER A 640 20.03 -5.91 -19.69
C SER A 640 20.40 -7.28 -20.30
N THR A 641 21.68 -7.36 -20.68
CA THR A 641 22.51 -8.47 -21.23
C THR A 641 22.10 -9.93 -20.96
N THR A 642 22.34 -10.79 -21.97
CA THR A 642 21.97 -12.22 -22.13
C THR A 642 22.19 -13.13 -20.92
N ASN A 643 23.23 -12.89 -20.09
CA ASN A 643 23.55 -13.75 -18.95
C ASN A 643 22.57 -13.62 -17.77
N LYS A 644 21.71 -12.58 -17.78
CA LYS A 644 20.65 -12.36 -16.80
C LYS A 644 19.29 -12.93 -17.22
N ARG A 645 19.15 -13.48 -18.44
CA ARG A 645 17.91 -14.13 -18.92
C ARG A 645 17.76 -15.53 -18.33
N ARG A 646 16.56 -15.95 -17.91
CA ARG A 646 16.27 -17.35 -17.50
C ARG A 646 16.53 -18.29 -18.68
N THR A 647 17.15 -19.44 -18.46
CA THR A 647 17.38 -20.42 -19.53
C THR A 647 16.04 -21.03 -19.98
N HIS A 648 15.92 -21.43 -21.24
CA HIS A 648 14.75 -22.18 -21.70
C HIS A 648 14.86 -23.66 -21.30
N PRO A 649 13.72 -24.31 -20.99
CA PRO A 649 13.67 -25.76 -20.80
C PRO A 649 14.34 -26.50 -21.95
N TYR A 650 14.94 -27.64 -21.63
CA TYR A 650 15.49 -28.56 -22.59
C TYR A 650 14.33 -29.26 -23.30
N HIS A 651 14.30 -29.11 -24.62
CA HIS A 651 13.41 -29.85 -25.49
C HIS A 651 14.28 -30.71 -26.41
N ASN A 652 13.96 -32.00 -26.49
CA ASN A 652 14.57 -32.87 -27.47
C ASN A 652 13.96 -32.54 -28.84
N ASN A 653 14.67 -31.75 -29.64
CA ASN A 653 14.20 -31.31 -30.95
C ASN A 653 14.21 -32.42 -32.01
N ALA A 654 14.79 -33.58 -31.73
CA ALA A 654 14.98 -34.64 -32.71
C ALA A 654 13.79 -35.61 -32.83
N ASN A 655 12.80 -35.57 -31.94
CA ASN A 655 11.72 -36.59 -31.84
C ASN A 655 12.22 -38.05 -31.77
N ILE A 656 13.51 -38.27 -31.47
CA ILE A 656 14.12 -39.59 -31.33
C ILE A 656 14.23 -39.87 -29.82
N PRO A 657 13.72 -41.00 -29.30
CA PRO A 657 13.93 -41.40 -27.91
C PRO A 657 15.42 -41.57 -27.64
N GLU A 658 15.96 -40.76 -26.75
CA GLU A 658 17.36 -40.86 -26.33
C GLU A 658 17.47 -41.84 -25.16
N PRO A 659 18.47 -42.72 -25.14
CA PRO A 659 18.66 -43.63 -24.02
C PRO A 659 18.90 -42.85 -22.72
N PRO A 660 18.36 -43.31 -21.58
CA PRO A 660 18.59 -42.66 -20.30
C PRO A 660 20.08 -42.63 -19.96
N LEU A 661 20.52 -41.55 -19.34
CA LEU A 661 21.90 -41.31 -18.91
C LEU A 661 22.25 -42.00 -17.59
N PHE A 662 21.24 -42.49 -16.88
CA PHE A 662 21.31 -43.13 -15.59
C PHE A 662 20.58 -44.48 -15.64
N ASP A 663 20.92 -45.35 -14.70
CA ASP A 663 20.37 -46.70 -14.59
C ASP A 663 20.03 -47.00 -13.12
N PHE A 664 19.20 -46.14 -12.52
CA PHE A 664 18.69 -46.28 -11.17
C PHE A 664 17.47 -47.21 -11.11
N THR A 665 16.71 -47.33 -12.20
CA THR A 665 15.58 -48.26 -12.27
C THR A 665 16.06 -49.71 -12.14
N SER A 666 17.18 -50.08 -12.76
CA SER A 666 17.76 -51.43 -12.61
C SER A 666 18.29 -51.71 -11.19
N GLN A 667 18.57 -50.66 -10.41
CA GLN A 667 18.97 -50.74 -9.00
C GLN A 667 17.76 -50.82 -8.05
N GLY A 668 16.54 -50.88 -8.58
CA GLY A 668 15.29 -50.96 -7.81
C GLY A 668 14.82 -49.64 -7.22
N LEU A 669 15.36 -48.50 -7.68
CA LEU A 669 14.95 -47.17 -7.23
C LEU A 669 13.83 -46.62 -8.12
N SER A 670 12.86 -45.93 -7.51
CA SER A 670 11.76 -45.27 -8.20
C SER A 670 11.44 -43.93 -7.53
N LEU A 671 10.86 -43.00 -8.30
CA LEU A 671 10.35 -41.75 -7.74
C LEU A 671 8.92 -41.98 -7.21
N PRO A 672 8.54 -41.40 -6.05
CA PRO A 672 7.14 -41.39 -5.60
C PRO A 672 6.26 -40.75 -6.66
N ASP A 673 4.98 -41.07 -6.77
CA ASP A 673 4.10 -40.38 -7.70
C ASP A 673 4.15 -38.84 -7.50
N PRO A 674 3.98 -38.03 -8.56
CA PRO A 674 3.88 -36.59 -8.42
C PRO A 674 2.77 -36.29 -7.40
N ILE A 675 3.01 -35.34 -6.49
CA ILE A 675 1.95 -34.88 -5.59
C ILE A 675 0.87 -34.23 -6.46
N LEU A 676 -0.17 -34.99 -6.78
CA LEU A 676 -1.39 -34.49 -7.39
C LEU A 676 -2.15 -33.77 -6.28
N ASP A 677 -2.44 -32.49 -6.53
CA ASP A 677 -3.28 -31.65 -5.68
C ASP A 677 -4.71 -32.20 -5.69
N ASP A 678 -5.04 -33.06 -4.71
CA ASP A 678 -6.40 -33.61 -4.56
C ASP A 678 -7.37 -32.65 -3.85
N ALA A 679 -6.93 -31.43 -3.52
CA ALA A 679 -7.76 -30.39 -2.90
C ALA A 679 -8.58 -29.58 -3.92
N SER A 680 -8.86 -30.15 -5.09
CA SER A 680 -9.77 -29.54 -6.06
C SER A 680 -11.20 -30.05 -5.82
N ASP A 681 -12.14 -29.15 -5.50
CA ASP A 681 -13.59 -29.39 -5.49
C ASP A 681 -14.16 -29.65 -6.92
N HIS A 682 -13.50 -30.50 -7.71
CA HIS A 682 -13.94 -30.91 -9.06
C HIS A 682 -14.83 -32.17 -9.03
N GLU A 683 -15.62 -32.39 -7.98
CA GLU A 683 -16.50 -33.57 -7.92
C GLU A 683 -17.69 -33.53 -8.91
N ASP A 684 -17.93 -32.41 -9.62
CA ASP A 684 -19.08 -32.27 -10.53
C ASP A 684 -18.72 -31.91 -12.00
N GLN A 685 -17.46 -32.09 -12.43
CA GLN A 685 -17.13 -32.02 -13.87
C GLN A 685 -16.63 -33.37 -14.41
N PRO A 686 -17.24 -33.93 -15.47
CA PRO A 686 -16.70 -35.12 -16.11
C PRO A 686 -15.32 -34.77 -16.71
N VAL A 687 -14.28 -35.40 -16.16
CA VAL A 687 -12.92 -35.33 -16.67
C VAL A 687 -12.93 -35.79 -18.15
N PRO A 688 -12.43 -34.99 -19.11
CA PRO A 688 -12.25 -35.45 -20.47
C PRO A 688 -11.25 -36.61 -20.46
N ALA A 689 -11.70 -37.80 -20.87
CA ALA A 689 -10.84 -38.97 -20.99
C ALA A 689 -9.82 -38.74 -22.12
N GLY A 690 -8.62 -38.30 -21.78
CA GLY A 690 -7.50 -38.26 -22.71
C GLY A 690 -6.51 -37.14 -22.43
N ASP A 691 -5.68 -37.30 -21.40
CA ASP A 691 -4.27 -36.82 -21.41
C ASP A 691 -3.52 -37.28 -20.15
N ALA A 692 -3.60 -38.57 -19.81
CA ALA A 692 -2.63 -39.18 -18.90
C ALA A 692 -1.31 -39.35 -19.66
N SER A 693 -0.48 -38.31 -19.67
CA SER A 693 0.91 -38.44 -20.12
C SER A 693 1.59 -39.53 -19.27
N PRO A 694 2.27 -40.52 -19.86
CA PRO A 694 2.91 -41.59 -19.09
C PRO A 694 3.91 -40.99 -18.09
N SER A 695 3.82 -41.41 -16.83
CA SER A 695 4.74 -41.01 -15.76
C SER A 695 6.17 -41.37 -16.16
N LEU A 696 7.05 -40.36 -16.23
CA LEU A 696 8.46 -40.58 -16.54
C LEU A 696 9.11 -41.45 -15.46
N THR A 697 9.98 -42.37 -15.88
CA THR A 697 10.84 -43.13 -14.96
C THR A 697 11.87 -42.23 -14.28
N ILE A 698 12.43 -42.67 -13.15
CA ILE A 698 13.50 -41.94 -12.44
C ILE A 698 14.68 -41.62 -13.35
N ASP A 699 15.02 -42.55 -14.26
CA ASP A 699 16.15 -42.39 -15.18
C ASP A 699 15.87 -41.35 -16.25
N GLU A 700 14.64 -41.29 -16.77
CA GLU A 700 14.23 -40.27 -17.74
C GLU A 700 14.16 -38.87 -17.12
N GLU A 701 13.64 -38.77 -15.89
CA GLU A 701 13.54 -37.50 -15.16
C GLU A 701 14.92 -36.94 -14.81
N LEU A 702 15.84 -37.79 -14.31
CA LEU A 702 17.21 -37.40 -14.03
C LEU A 702 18.01 -37.11 -15.30
N SER A 703 17.76 -37.82 -16.40
CA SER A 703 18.38 -37.52 -17.69
C SER A 703 17.98 -36.15 -18.21
N LYS A 704 16.70 -35.77 -18.05
CA LYS A 704 16.21 -34.41 -18.40
C LYS A 704 16.85 -33.35 -17.51
N LEU A 705 16.87 -33.57 -16.19
CA LEU A 705 17.52 -32.68 -15.23
C LEU A 705 19.00 -32.45 -15.57
N TRP A 706 19.73 -33.53 -15.90
CA TRP A 706 21.14 -33.47 -16.24
C TRP A 706 21.41 -32.70 -17.53
N LYS A 707 20.62 -32.94 -18.58
CA LYS A 707 20.74 -32.20 -19.85
C LYS A 707 20.42 -30.72 -19.65
N GLN A 708 19.42 -30.40 -18.84
CA GLN A 708 19.14 -29.02 -18.44
C GLN A 708 20.33 -28.40 -17.69
N PHE A 709 20.97 -29.14 -16.78
CA PHE A 709 22.15 -28.69 -16.05
C PHE A 709 23.32 -28.35 -17.00
N VAL A 710 23.63 -29.24 -17.94
CA VAL A 710 24.65 -29.05 -18.98
C VAL A 710 24.36 -27.80 -19.81
N LYS A 711 23.12 -27.64 -20.26
CA LYS A 711 22.63 -26.46 -20.99
C LYS A 711 22.79 -25.18 -20.17
N ASP A 712 22.41 -25.21 -18.89
CA ASP A 712 22.43 -24.05 -18.01
C ASP A 712 23.85 -23.57 -17.65
N ILE A 713 24.81 -24.49 -17.52
CA ILE A 713 26.22 -24.13 -17.31
C ILE A 713 26.73 -23.30 -18.50
N VAL A 714 26.45 -23.75 -19.72
CA VAL A 714 26.90 -23.10 -20.96
C VAL A 714 26.15 -21.79 -21.21
N TRP A 715 24.82 -21.81 -21.07
CA TRP A 715 23.97 -20.64 -21.29
C TRP A 715 24.35 -19.48 -20.36
N LYS A 716 24.71 -19.78 -19.11
CA LYS A 716 25.07 -18.79 -18.08
C LYS A 716 26.55 -18.42 -18.05
N SER A 717 27.36 -18.88 -19.01
CA SER A 717 28.76 -18.48 -19.10
C SER A 717 28.91 -16.95 -19.16
N PRO A 718 29.83 -16.34 -18.39
CA PRO A 718 30.00 -14.88 -18.35
C PRO A 718 30.34 -14.24 -19.71
N ASN A 719 30.08 -12.93 -19.83
CA ASN A 719 30.43 -12.10 -21.00
C ASN A 719 31.36 -10.97 -20.54
N PRO A 720 32.24 -10.46 -21.43
CA PRO A 720 33.04 -9.28 -21.15
C PRO A 720 32.18 -8.04 -20.86
N GLN A 721 32.74 -7.08 -20.14
CA GLN A 721 32.06 -5.81 -19.85
C GLN A 721 31.81 -5.03 -21.16
N GLY A 722 30.56 -4.65 -21.43
CA GLY A 722 30.14 -4.00 -22.68
C GLY A 722 29.04 -4.79 -23.38
N ILE A 723 28.00 -4.11 -23.87
CA ILE A 723 26.74 -4.71 -24.35
C ILE A 723 26.92 -5.54 -25.63
N THR A 724 27.93 -5.22 -26.44
CA THR A 724 28.20 -5.82 -27.76
C THR A 724 29.26 -6.93 -27.74
N ASN A 725 29.85 -7.22 -26.57
CA ASN A 725 30.95 -8.18 -26.50
C ASN A 725 30.42 -9.62 -26.48
N ALA A 726 30.94 -10.44 -27.40
CA ALA A 726 30.67 -11.87 -27.44
C ALA A 726 31.13 -12.55 -26.13
N SER A 727 30.45 -13.63 -25.75
CA SER A 727 30.71 -14.35 -24.51
C SER A 727 32.15 -14.86 -24.41
N TYR A 728 32.60 -15.11 -23.16
CA TYR A 728 33.91 -15.71 -22.96
C TYR A 728 34.01 -17.13 -23.53
N LEU A 729 32.89 -17.86 -23.59
CA LEU A 729 32.81 -19.21 -24.17
C LEU A 729 32.41 -19.10 -25.65
N LYS A 730 33.25 -19.65 -26.54
CA LYS A 730 33.15 -19.62 -28.01
C LYS A 730 32.08 -20.58 -28.53
N ILE A 731 30.83 -20.30 -28.15
CA ILE A 731 29.64 -21.01 -28.61
C ILE A 731 28.64 -19.96 -29.09
N SER A 732 28.15 -20.10 -30.32
CA SER A 732 27.18 -19.18 -30.91
C SER A 732 25.85 -19.19 -30.16
N GLU A 733 25.06 -18.12 -30.29
CA GLU A 733 23.76 -18.04 -29.62
C GLU A 733 22.81 -19.17 -30.04
N HIS A 734 22.83 -19.55 -31.32
CA HIS A 734 22.06 -20.68 -31.84
C HIS A 734 22.50 -22.01 -31.22
N GLU A 735 23.82 -22.28 -31.17
CA GLU A 735 24.36 -23.50 -30.54
C GLU A 735 24.03 -23.59 -29.05
N ARG A 736 23.88 -22.46 -28.33
CA ARG A 736 23.48 -22.45 -26.91
C ARG A 736 22.02 -22.85 -26.69
N GLN A 737 21.13 -22.57 -27.65
CA GLN A 737 19.70 -22.85 -27.51
C GLN A 737 19.41 -24.36 -27.55
N VAL A 738 20.21 -25.09 -28.32
CA VAL A 738 20.08 -26.53 -28.57
C VAL A 738 21.19 -27.35 -27.88
N PHE A 739 21.89 -26.76 -26.91
CA PHE A 739 23.07 -27.38 -26.31
C PHE A 739 22.72 -28.50 -25.32
N ASP A 740 23.17 -29.72 -25.59
CA ASP A 740 22.95 -30.91 -24.75
C ASP A 740 24.17 -31.85 -24.65
N ARG A 741 25.33 -31.33 -25.04
CA ARG A 741 26.57 -32.09 -25.25
C ARG A 741 27.58 -31.91 -24.12
N GLU A 742 28.08 -33.01 -23.57
CA GLU A 742 29.07 -33.00 -22.48
C GLU A 742 30.52 -32.82 -22.98
N GLU A 743 30.74 -32.94 -24.30
CA GLU A 743 32.07 -33.00 -24.93
C GLU A 743 32.92 -31.76 -24.64
N ILE A 744 32.30 -30.59 -24.47
CA ILE A 744 33.04 -29.35 -24.20
C ILE A 744 33.77 -29.42 -22.86
N PHE A 745 33.18 -30.11 -21.88
CA PHE A 745 33.75 -30.27 -20.54
C PHE A 745 34.90 -31.27 -20.52
N LYS A 746 35.07 -32.05 -21.60
CA LYS A 746 36.19 -32.97 -21.82
C LYS A 746 37.31 -32.34 -22.66
N ASN A 747 37.08 -31.20 -23.31
CA ASN A 747 38.08 -30.54 -24.14
C ASN A 747 39.02 -29.64 -23.29
N LEU A 748 40.31 -29.96 -23.29
CA LEU A 748 41.37 -29.20 -22.62
C LEU A 748 42.10 -28.21 -23.54
N GLN A 749 41.71 -28.11 -24.81
CA GLN A 749 42.16 -27.08 -25.74
C GLN A 749 41.42 -25.77 -25.44
N LEU A 750 41.85 -25.08 -24.37
CA LEU A 750 41.22 -23.84 -23.92
C LEU A 750 41.09 -22.78 -25.03
N PRO A 751 42.01 -22.64 -26.01
CA PRO A 751 41.83 -21.71 -27.11
C PRO A 751 40.65 -22.00 -28.03
N GLU A 752 40.20 -23.24 -28.15
CA GLU A 752 39.02 -23.59 -28.93
C GLU A 752 37.74 -23.20 -28.20
N LEU A 753 37.74 -23.34 -26.87
CA LEU A 753 36.56 -23.12 -26.03
C LEU A 753 36.39 -21.68 -25.57
N TRP A 754 37.48 -20.96 -25.27
CA TRP A 754 37.43 -19.69 -24.56
C TRP A 754 38.06 -18.54 -25.37
N THR A 755 37.57 -17.32 -25.16
CA THR A 755 38.26 -16.08 -25.56
C THR A 755 39.18 -15.59 -24.44
N SER A 756 38.77 -15.74 -23.18
CA SER A 756 39.62 -15.59 -22.00
C SER A 756 39.03 -16.38 -20.82
N VAL A 757 39.90 -17.02 -20.03
CA VAL A 757 39.51 -17.82 -18.87
C VAL A 757 40.63 -17.84 -17.83
N TYR A 758 40.27 -17.95 -16.55
CA TYR A 758 41.17 -18.30 -15.46
C TYR A 758 41.03 -19.79 -15.14
N TYR A 759 42.13 -20.53 -15.14
CA TYR A 759 42.11 -21.96 -14.84
C TYR A 759 43.08 -22.30 -13.70
N LYS A 760 42.79 -23.39 -12.99
CA LYS A 760 43.62 -23.97 -11.95
C LYS A 760 43.41 -25.49 -11.90
N ASN A 761 44.46 -26.26 -11.63
CA ASN A 761 44.29 -27.67 -11.26
C ASN A 761 43.63 -27.77 -9.88
N GLY A 762 42.40 -28.23 -9.84
CA GLY A 762 41.63 -28.44 -8.62
C GLY A 762 42.01 -29.75 -7.93
N THR A 763 41.87 -29.81 -6.61
CA THR A 763 41.85 -31.10 -5.89
C THR A 763 40.48 -31.77 -6.06
N MET A 764 40.37 -33.08 -5.82
CA MET A 764 39.04 -33.73 -5.80
C MET A 764 38.12 -33.14 -4.72
N ASN A 765 38.68 -32.62 -3.62
CA ASN A 765 37.91 -31.87 -2.61
C ASN A 765 37.38 -30.53 -3.15
N ASP A 766 38.14 -29.84 -4.01
CA ASP A 766 37.65 -28.64 -4.68
C ASP A 766 36.51 -28.97 -5.65
N TRP A 767 36.60 -30.09 -6.37
CA TRP A 767 35.56 -30.59 -7.25
C TRP A 767 34.29 -30.96 -6.49
N ARG A 768 34.41 -31.74 -5.40
CA ARG A 768 33.28 -32.07 -4.53
C ARG A 768 32.61 -30.82 -3.96
N ARG A 769 33.39 -29.83 -3.50
CA ARG A 769 32.85 -28.56 -3.00
C ARG A 769 32.08 -27.80 -4.08
N CYS A 770 32.57 -27.77 -5.33
CA CYS A 770 31.85 -27.11 -6.43
C CYS A 770 30.57 -27.88 -6.77
N PHE A 771 30.61 -29.21 -6.77
CA PHE A 771 29.42 -30.05 -6.93
C PHE A 771 28.38 -29.78 -5.84
N ASP A 772 28.77 -29.74 -4.57
CA ASP A 772 27.85 -29.46 -3.46
C ASP A 772 27.22 -28.06 -3.55
N ASN A 773 27.85 -27.11 -4.25
CA ASN A 773 27.23 -25.81 -4.54
C ASN A 773 26.27 -25.87 -5.74
N MET A 774 26.56 -26.68 -6.76
CA MET A 774 25.72 -26.82 -7.96
C MET A 774 24.48 -27.68 -7.70
N PHE A 775 24.64 -28.74 -6.92
CA PHE A 775 23.60 -29.60 -6.39
C PHE A 775 23.75 -29.58 -4.86
N PRO A 776 23.01 -28.74 -4.13
CA PRO A 776 23.07 -28.71 -2.66
C PRO A 776 22.36 -29.90 -2.03
N PRO A 777 22.83 -30.41 -0.88
CA PRO A 777 22.12 -31.43 -0.11
C PRO A 777 20.86 -30.86 0.55
N LEU A 778 19.96 -31.74 0.99
CA LEU A 778 18.74 -31.36 1.70
C LEU A 778 19.07 -30.50 2.94
N GLY A 779 18.33 -29.41 3.14
CA GLY A 779 18.50 -28.52 4.29
C GLY A 779 19.63 -27.49 4.21
N MET A 780 20.42 -27.46 3.12
CA MET A 780 21.45 -26.44 2.95
C MET A 780 20.82 -25.07 2.65
N THR A 781 20.96 -24.12 3.58
CA THR A 781 20.45 -22.75 3.42
C THR A 781 21.37 -21.92 2.54
N ILE A 782 20.78 -21.23 1.58
CA ILE A 782 21.49 -20.38 0.63
C ILE A 782 21.20 -18.92 1.00
N SER A 783 22.23 -18.08 0.93
CA SER A 783 22.11 -16.66 1.26
C SER A 783 21.12 -15.95 0.31
N SER A 784 20.40 -14.95 0.82
CA SER A 784 19.55 -14.06 0.02
C SER A 784 20.30 -13.30 -1.09
N ASN A 785 21.64 -13.28 -1.05
CA ASN A 785 22.50 -12.60 -2.04
C ASN A 785 22.95 -13.52 -3.19
N THR A 786 22.28 -14.65 -3.42
CA THR A 786 22.68 -15.64 -4.43
C THR A 786 22.38 -15.15 -5.85
N GLN A 787 23.41 -15.11 -6.68
CA GLN A 787 23.38 -14.74 -8.10
C GLN A 787 23.35 -16.00 -8.98
N ASN A 788 22.59 -15.94 -10.07
CA ASN A 788 22.50 -16.93 -11.15
C ASN A 788 21.75 -18.25 -10.86
N TYR A 789 21.93 -18.92 -9.71
CA TYR A 789 21.26 -20.21 -9.45
C TYR A 789 19.72 -20.15 -9.52
N PRO A 790 19.02 -19.17 -8.92
CA PRO A 790 17.56 -19.09 -9.03
C PRO A 790 17.05 -18.84 -10.46
N SER A 791 17.93 -18.39 -11.37
CA SER A 791 17.59 -18.15 -12.78
C SER A 791 17.94 -19.32 -13.71
N GLN A 792 18.41 -20.44 -13.14
CA GLN A 792 18.75 -21.67 -13.85
C GLN A 792 17.61 -22.68 -13.68
N GLU A 793 17.21 -23.28 -14.78
CA GLU A 793 16.06 -24.17 -14.86
C GLU A 793 16.37 -25.53 -14.24
N TYR A 794 17.61 -26.04 -14.37
CA TYR A 794 18.03 -27.28 -13.71
C TYR A 794 17.93 -27.14 -12.19
N TYR A 795 18.20 -25.93 -11.68
CA TYR A 795 18.23 -25.66 -10.25
C TYR A 795 16.82 -25.69 -9.66
N THR A 796 15.86 -25.17 -10.42
CA THR A 796 14.43 -25.28 -10.15
C THR A 796 13.99 -26.74 -10.12
N GLN A 797 14.32 -27.50 -11.16
CA GLN A 797 13.98 -28.92 -11.27
C GLN A 797 14.60 -29.75 -10.14
N TRP A 798 15.85 -29.47 -9.77
CA TRP A 798 16.53 -30.10 -8.64
C TRP A 798 15.81 -29.86 -7.31
N ASN A 799 15.35 -28.64 -7.05
CA ASN A 799 14.63 -28.34 -5.80
C ASN A 799 13.25 -29.01 -5.76
N HIS A 800 12.51 -29.03 -6.87
CA HIS A 800 11.26 -29.78 -6.95
C HIS A 800 11.46 -31.28 -6.72
N LEU A 801 12.52 -31.84 -7.29
CA LEU A 801 12.90 -33.22 -7.04
C LEU A 801 13.18 -33.45 -5.55
N LEU A 802 13.99 -32.58 -4.91
CA LEU A 802 14.30 -32.67 -3.48
C LEU A 802 13.05 -32.61 -2.58
N GLU A 803 12.07 -31.76 -2.90
CA GLU A 803 10.81 -31.68 -2.15
C GLU A 803 9.97 -32.95 -2.31
N ARG A 804 9.86 -33.48 -3.53
CA ARG A 804 9.14 -34.72 -3.82
C ARG A 804 9.72 -35.90 -3.05
N ILE A 805 11.04 -35.96 -2.89
CA ILE A 805 11.74 -37.07 -2.23
C ILE A 805 12.29 -36.73 -0.84
N GLN A 806 11.88 -35.62 -0.22
CA GLN A 806 12.44 -35.15 1.06
C GLN A 806 12.30 -36.16 2.21
N GLY A 807 11.28 -37.03 2.14
CA GLY A 807 11.07 -38.13 3.07
C GLY A 807 12.01 -39.34 2.89
N ASN A 808 12.85 -39.34 1.84
CA ASN A 808 13.81 -40.41 1.54
C ASN A 808 15.24 -39.86 1.33
N PRO A 809 15.98 -39.58 2.41
CA PRO A 809 17.34 -39.04 2.34
C PRO A 809 18.35 -39.96 1.63
N GLU A 810 18.15 -41.28 1.71
CA GLU A 810 19.04 -42.26 1.06
C GLU A 810 18.93 -42.19 -0.47
N LEU A 811 17.71 -41.99 -0.99
CA LEU A 811 17.48 -41.77 -2.42
C LEU A 811 18.16 -40.47 -2.91
N ILE A 812 18.08 -39.40 -2.12
CA ILE A 812 18.76 -38.13 -2.44
C ILE A 812 20.27 -38.35 -2.58
N GLU A 813 20.91 -39.04 -1.63
CA GLU A 813 22.35 -39.25 -1.69
C GLU A 813 22.75 -40.19 -2.84
N SER A 814 21.94 -41.21 -3.15
CA SER A 814 22.12 -42.08 -4.32
C SER A 814 22.07 -41.30 -5.63
N ILE A 815 21.09 -40.40 -5.80
CA ILE A 815 20.98 -39.53 -6.97
C ILE A 815 22.19 -38.60 -7.07
N ARG A 816 22.55 -37.93 -5.96
CA ARG A 816 23.72 -37.05 -5.90
C ARG A 816 25.01 -37.79 -6.26
N LYS A 817 25.17 -39.03 -5.78
CA LYS A 817 26.32 -39.86 -6.09
C LYS A 817 26.41 -40.13 -7.60
N GLY A 818 25.31 -40.54 -8.24
CA GLY A 818 25.30 -40.77 -9.70
C GLY A 818 25.56 -39.50 -10.52
N LEU A 819 24.99 -38.36 -10.11
CA LEU A 819 25.29 -37.06 -10.73
C LEU A 819 26.78 -36.70 -10.59
N TYR A 820 27.37 -36.92 -9.40
CA TYR A 820 28.78 -36.64 -9.15
C TYR A 820 29.72 -37.56 -9.94
N GLU A 821 29.43 -38.87 -10.00
CA GLU A 821 30.19 -39.84 -10.79
C GLU A 821 30.28 -39.43 -12.26
N ARG A 822 29.20 -38.85 -12.80
CA ARG A 822 29.16 -38.32 -14.15
C ARG A 822 29.98 -37.04 -14.31
N ILE A 823 29.90 -36.09 -13.36
CA ILE A 823 30.76 -34.88 -13.38
C ILE A 823 32.23 -35.26 -13.38
N VAL A 824 32.66 -36.27 -12.62
CA VAL A 824 34.07 -36.68 -12.52
C VAL A 824 34.62 -37.19 -13.87
N GLN A 825 33.77 -37.53 -14.84
CA GLN A 825 34.19 -37.86 -16.21
C GLN A 825 34.60 -36.63 -17.05
N TRP A 826 34.32 -35.41 -16.58
CA TRP A 826 34.74 -34.18 -17.23
C TRP A 826 36.20 -33.86 -16.92
N GLU A 827 36.85 -33.08 -17.79
CA GLU A 827 38.22 -32.60 -17.60
C GLU A 827 38.28 -31.22 -16.93
N TRP A 828 37.18 -30.46 -16.99
CA TRP A 828 37.05 -29.19 -16.27
C TRP A 828 35.60 -28.89 -15.83
N ILE A 829 35.46 -28.09 -14.77
CA ILE A 829 34.18 -27.57 -14.25
C ILE A 829 34.25 -26.07 -13.94
N PRO A 830 33.12 -25.35 -13.90
CA PRO A 830 33.08 -23.99 -13.33
C PRO A 830 33.56 -23.98 -11.87
N PHE A 831 34.26 -22.92 -11.46
CA PHE A 831 34.60 -22.70 -10.05
C PHE A 831 33.39 -22.16 -9.29
N ALA A 832 32.43 -23.05 -9.03
CA ALA A 832 31.15 -22.74 -8.41
C ALA A 832 31.30 -22.34 -6.93
N GLY A 833 30.80 -21.14 -6.60
CA GLY A 833 30.70 -20.64 -5.24
C GLY A 833 29.30 -20.87 -4.63
N LYS A 834 29.18 -20.59 -3.33
CA LYS A 834 27.90 -20.65 -2.61
C LYS A 834 26.87 -19.64 -3.14
N ASP A 835 27.35 -18.51 -3.66
CA ASP A 835 26.52 -17.39 -4.13
C ASP A 835 26.42 -17.31 -5.65
N ARG A 836 27.17 -18.11 -6.43
CA ARG A 836 27.13 -18.08 -7.91
C ARG A 836 27.78 -19.30 -8.54
N MET A 837 27.26 -19.75 -9.69
CA MET A 837 27.90 -20.81 -10.49
C MET A 837 29.22 -20.36 -11.14
N TRP A 838 29.27 -19.12 -11.65
CA TRP A 838 30.44 -18.58 -12.35
C TRP A 838 31.10 -17.45 -11.56
N ALA A 839 32.27 -17.73 -10.99
CA ALA A 839 33.15 -16.69 -10.44
C ALA A 839 33.96 -16.02 -11.56
N THR A 840 34.12 -14.69 -11.49
CA THR A 840 34.82 -13.90 -12.54
C THR A 840 35.96 -13.02 -12.03
N SER A 841 36.15 -12.93 -10.71
CA SER A 841 37.14 -12.06 -10.08
C SER A 841 38.09 -12.84 -9.16
N VAL A 842 39.39 -12.59 -9.30
CA VAL A 842 40.43 -13.12 -8.42
C VAL A 842 40.70 -12.10 -7.30
N LYS A 843 40.32 -12.38 -6.04
CA LYS A 843 40.53 -11.46 -4.90
C LYS A 843 42.02 -11.18 -4.67
N LYS A 844 42.39 -9.94 -4.30
CA LYS A 844 43.78 -9.45 -4.19
C LYS A 844 44.67 -10.22 -3.18
N ASN A 845 44.13 -10.77 -2.09
CA ASN A 845 44.95 -11.20 -0.94
C ASN A 845 44.81 -12.67 -0.49
N GLY A 846 44.29 -13.59 -1.30
CA GLY A 846 44.16 -14.97 -0.80
C GLY A 846 43.69 -15.98 -1.83
N LYS A 847 44.66 -16.51 -2.58
CA LYS A 847 44.80 -17.91 -3.04
C LYS A 847 45.77 -17.88 -4.23
N LYS A 848 47.00 -18.33 -3.99
CA LYS A 848 47.89 -18.78 -5.06
C LYS A 848 47.10 -19.75 -5.97
N ALA A 849 47.32 -19.67 -7.28
CA ALA A 849 47.11 -20.75 -8.27
C ALA A 849 45.99 -20.65 -9.35
N PHE A 850 45.39 -19.50 -9.69
CA PHE A 850 44.67 -19.39 -10.98
C PHE A 850 45.54 -18.70 -12.04
N ILE A 851 45.75 -19.36 -13.17
CA ILE A 851 46.50 -18.89 -14.33
C ILE A 851 45.50 -18.36 -15.36
N ARG A 852 45.79 -17.20 -15.93
CA ARG A 852 44.94 -16.60 -16.98
C ARG A 852 45.42 -17.02 -18.36
N TRP A 853 44.48 -17.40 -19.21
CA TRP A 853 44.70 -17.49 -20.65
C TRP A 853 43.70 -16.59 -21.42
N PRO A 854 44.14 -15.86 -22.47
CA PRO A 854 45.53 -15.55 -22.77
C PRO A 854 46.17 -14.72 -21.63
N PRO A 855 47.51 -14.70 -21.50
CA PRO A 855 48.19 -13.84 -20.54
C PRO A 855 47.81 -12.36 -20.76
N CYS A 856 47.49 -11.65 -19.69
CA CYS A 856 47.11 -10.23 -19.76
C CYS A 856 47.72 -9.47 -18.58
N LEU A 857 48.32 -8.31 -18.86
CA LEU A 857 49.01 -7.46 -17.87
C LEU A 857 48.04 -6.87 -16.84
N ASN A 858 46.82 -6.54 -17.27
CA ASN A 858 45.77 -6.01 -16.41
C ASN A 858 44.85 -7.15 -15.96
N LYS A 859 44.58 -7.26 -14.65
CA LYS A 859 43.63 -8.23 -14.08
C LYS A 859 42.19 -7.85 -14.43
N SER A 860 41.80 -8.00 -15.69
CA SER A 860 40.40 -7.87 -16.12
C SER A 860 39.60 -9.13 -15.78
N PRO A 861 38.29 -9.02 -15.50
CA PRO A 861 37.45 -10.17 -15.19
C PRO A 861 37.47 -11.22 -16.31
N ALA A 862 37.41 -12.50 -15.94
CA ALA A 862 37.18 -13.63 -16.85
C ALA A 862 36.66 -14.83 -16.03
N PRO A 863 35.94 -15.79 -16.61
CA PRO A 863 35.39 -16.95 -15.90
C PRO A 863 36.50 -17.77 -15.23
N LEU A 864 36.24 -18.29 -14.03
CA LEU A 864 37.13 -19.22 -13.32
C LEU A 864 36.66 -20.66 -13.52
N ILE A 865 37.57 -21.54 -13.95
CA ILE A 865 37.37 -22.98 -14.09
C ILE A 865 38.39 -23.78 -13.27
N LEU A 866 37.97 -24.95 -12.80
CA LEU A 866 38.87 -25.96 -12.25
C LEU A 866 39.11 -27.03 -13.28
N LEU A 867 40.38 -27.35 -13.51
CA LEU A 867 40.80 -28.54 -14.24
C LEU A 867 40.84 -29.73 -13.27
N LYS A 868 40.65 -30.93 -13.81
CA LYS A 868 40.79 -32.18 -13.09
C LYS A 868 42.24 -32.34 -12.56
N PRO A 869 42.47 -33.03 -11.43
CA PRO A 869 43.81 -33.21 -10.91
C PRO A 869 44.76 -33.79 -11.97
N ASN A 870 45.95 -33.20 -12.10
CA ASN A 870 47.00 -33.57 -13.05
C ASN A 870 46.69 -33.35 -14.54
N SER A 871 45.53 -32.79 -14.90
CA SER A 871 45.25 -32.39 -16.28
C SER A 871 46.12 -31.20 -16.69
N THR A 872 46.57 -31.19 -17.94
CA THR A 872 47.39 -30.10 -18.51
C THR A 872 46.63 -29.48 -19.68
N PRO A 873 46.27 -28.18 -19.63
CA PRO A 873 45.55 -27.55 -20.73
C PRO A 873 46.47 -27.36 -21.93
N THR A 874 45.92 -27.55 -23.13
CA THR A 874 46.62 -27.25 -24.38
C THR A 874 46.36 -25.79 -24.75
N LEU A 875 47.41 -24.97 -24.81
CA LEU A 875 47.29 -23.51 -25.01
C LEU A 875 47.79 -23.03 -26.38
N ASN A 876 48.25 -23.95 -27.23
CA ASN A 876 48.75 -23.64 -28.57
C ASN A 876 47.58 -23.35 -29.51
N VAL A 877 47.67 -22.28 -30.30
CA VAL A 877 46.70 -21.98 -31.34
C VAL A 877 47.10 -22.78 -32.58
N SER A 878 46.43 -23.92 -32.85
CA SER A 878 46.57 -24.53 -34.17
C SER A 878 45.89 -23.63 -35.19
N VAL A 879 46.59 -23.23 -36.25
CA VAL A 879 45.99 -22.54 -37.39
C VAL A 879 45.09 -23.54 -38.12
N GLN A 880 43.83 -23.63 -37.75
CA GLN A 880 42.81 -24.31 -38.56
C GLN A 880 42.25 -23.34 -39.61
N PRO A 881 41.94 -23.80 -40.83
CA PRO A 881 41.41 -22.97 -41.90
C PRO A 881 40.04 -22.39 -41.51
N GLN A 882 39.82 -21.12 -41.85
CA GLN A 882 38.57 -20.40 -41.61
C GLN A 882 37.36 -21.24 -42.05
N ARG A 883 36.43 -21.54 -41.12
CA ARG A 883 35.09 -21.98 -41.49
C ARG A 883 34.45 -20.89 -42.34
N ALA A 884 34.11 -21.24 -43.58
CA ALA A 884 33.43 -20.37 -44.52
C ALA A 884 32.14 -19.81 -43.89
N ARG A 885 31.98 -18.48 -43.93
CA ARG A 885 30.72 -17.84 -43.58
C ARG A 885 29.66 -18.28 -44.60
N HIS A 886 28.54 -18.79 -44.12
CA HIS A 886 27.34 -18.98 -44.92
C HIS A 886 26.88 -17.59 -45.43
N PRO A 887 26.58 -17.41 -46.72
CA PRO A 887 26.01 -16.17 -47.22
C PRO A 887 24.56 -16.08 -46.73
N LEU A 888 24.26 -15.08 -45.91
CA LEU A 888 22.89 -14.70 -45.58
C LEU A 888 22.39 -13.75 -46.67
N ALA A 889 21.16 -14.03 -47.10
CA ALA A 889 20.44 -13.34 -48.15
C ALA A 889 20.28 -11.84 -47.86
N GLU A 890 20.51 -11.05 -48.90
CA GLU A 890 20.01 -9.69 -49.04
C GLU A 890 18.48 -9.77 -49.19
N GLU A 891 17.74 -9.18 -48.25
CA GLU A 891 16.40 -8.66 -48.52
C GLU A 891 16.33 -7.20 -48.05
N SER A 892 15.85 -6.40 -48.99
CA SER A 892 15.79 -4.96 -49.12
C SER A 892 14.99 -4.23 -48.04
N GLU A 893 15.56 -3.15 -47.53
CA GLU A 893 14.83 -2.01 -47.01
C GLU A 893 14.26 -1.23 -48.20
N GLU A 894 12.94 -1.26 -48.37
CA GLU A 894 12.22 -0.26 -49.17
C GLU A 894 11.86 0.93 -48.27
N GLU A 895 12.27 2.11 -48.71
CA GLU A 895 11.77 3.41 -48.28
C GLU A 895 10.29 3.55 -48.65
N SER A 896 9.46 4.07 -47.73
CA SER A 896 8.28 4.86 -48.10
C SER A 896 7.96 5.88 -47.00
N ASP A 897 7.64 7.08 -47.46
CA ASP A 897 7.22 8.30 -46.76
C ASP A 897 6.23 8.15 -45.59
#